data_AF-A0A665VEI2-F1
#
_entry.id   AF-A0A665VEI2-F1
#
_cell.length_a   1.000
_cell.length_b   1.000
_cell.length_c   1.000
_cell.angle_alpha   90.00
_cell.angle_beta   90.00
_cell.angle_gamma   90.00
#
_symmetry.space_group_name_H-M   'P 1'
#
loop_
_entity.id
_entity.type
_entity.pdbx_description
1 polymer ?
#
loop_
_entity_poly.entity_id
_entity_poly.type
_entity_poly.pdbx_seq_one_letter_code
_entity_poly.pdbx_strand_id
1 'polypeptide(L)'
;SDPVALKEEGNALFKSGDLQGAVCCYTKALKLSDSRTETAVLHRNRSACYLKLEEYSKAEADASKALDTDPGDVKARFRRAQSFQKLGRLDQAFLDAQRCAQLEPKNKLFQDLLRQLGSAQLNSTDARVQQMFSLLLDASAKDSDRQKAAQNLVVLSREEAGAEQIFRNDGVKLIQRLLLSKQVEVVLSALRTLVGLCTGHQSRTMAIVNELGMEQLCTVMGSEASTVSLAACHLLQVMFEALNAGMKKEVRGKDEAILPEPSKELRSMFRHLLEMMPAANVSGSGRDSAINLLVKQVPRKSLKNPDNSLTLWVIDQGLKKILEVAGTVTELSEGPPITDNSHMNCSVLLSKLYDDLKSDKERENFTKLCEEYVQQHFSRPGIDGKLRAIQTVSVLLQGPSNVGNRTLEMSGMMDAVISLCASEDVTHQQVAVEALIHAADKAKRASFITANGVALLKDLYKKSENDRIRVRALVGLCKLGSAGGTDFSMKQFAEGSTLKLAKQCRKWLCNESLPATSRRWSVEGLAYLTLDADVKEDLVEDKSALLAMFELAKSEDKTVLFAVGSTLVNCTNSYEVEKPDPQLVELAKYAKQHVPEEHPKDASSYVEKRLVKLLEAGVVSALVCMVKQESPALTEACRECIARVFLALVGRQEDRGTVVAQGGGKALIPLASDNTDVGKIKAAQALAKITITSNPEIAFPGERIYEVVRPLVSLLSLECTLLQNFEALMALTNLAGISERLRQKIIKEKAVPKIEGYMFEEHDLVRASATECMCNLVLSTEVQKLYLATGNDRLKLLVLYSGEEDERLRKAAAGTLAMLTAEQPELCTRITGTTTHWLEILQALLLSDLSDLRHRGVVIIQNMMQAEKSLAETVMESEALEILSVLAKGGEGTPEPVSKIAQNCLDKAVEYGIIRNREGGEKGKGTEP
;
A
#
# COMPACT_ATOMS: atom_id res chain seq x y z
N SER A 1 -9.64 -43.85 -21.73
CA SER A 1 -11.00 -43.50 -22.18
C SER A 1 -10.93 -43.07 -23.62
N ASP A 2 -11.86 -43.55 -24.45
CA ASP A 2 -12.01 -43.15 -25.87
C ASP A 2 -12.24 -41.62 -25.99
N PRO A 3 -11.58 -40.90 -26.92
CA PRO A 3 -11.84 -39.49 -27.21
C PRO A 3 -13.33 -39.14 -27.38
N VAL A 4 -14.11 -40.04 -27.99
CA VAL A 4 -15.55 -39.85 -28.21
C VAL A 4 -16.32 -39.88 -26.89
N ALA A 5 -16.00 -40.82 -26.01
CA ALA A 5 -16.60 -40.92 -24.69
C ALA A 5 -16.29 -39.70 -23.82
N LEU A 6 -15.04 -39.20 -23.85
CA LEU A 6 -14.63 -37.99 -23.11
C LEU A 6 -15.32 -36.71 -23.64
N LYS A 7 -15.57 -36.64 -24.95
CA LYS A 7 -16.34 -35.56 -25.56
C LYS A 7 -17.80 -35.58 -25.09
N GLU A 8 -18.42 -36.75 -25.02
CA GLU A 8 -19.81 -36.92 -24.57
C GLU A 8 -19.95 -36.61 -23.06
N GLU A 9 -19.00 -37.07 -22.26
CA GLU A 9 -18.89 -36.73 -20.83
C GLU A 9 -18.73 -35.21 -20.63
N GLY A 10 -17.83 -34.57 -21.40
CA GLY A 10 -17.69 -33.10 -21.38
C GLY A 10 -18.98 -32.37 -21.79
N ASN A 11 -19.72 -32.89 -22.77
CA ASN A 11 -21.02 -32.33 -23.16
C ASN A 11 -22.09 -32.49 -22.07
N ALA A 12 -22.10 -33.62 -21.35
CA ALA A 12 -23.00 -33.86 -20.23
C ALA A 12 -22.69 -32.91 -19.07
N LEU A 13 -21.40 -32.76 -18.72
CA LEU A 13 -20.94 -31.82 -17.70
C LEU A 13 -21.29 -30.37 -18.05
N PHE A 14 -21.09 -29.96 -19.31
CA PHE A 14 -21.48 -28.63 -19.79
C PHE A 14 -22.99 -28.36 -19.66
N LYS A 15 -23.84 -29.38 -19.88
CA LYS A 15 -25.29 -29.27 -19.68
C LYS A 15 -25.67 -29.22 -18.20
N SER A 16 -24.94 -29.93 -17.34
CA SER A 16 -25.15 -29.93 -15.89
C SER A 16 -24.67 -28.66 -15.18
N GLY A 17 -23.92 -27.79 -15.87
CA GLY A 17 -23.40 -26.53 -15.33
C GLY A 17 -21.98 -26.61 -14.76
N ASP A 18 -21.38 -27.81 -14.67
CA ASP A 18 -19.97 -27.98 -14.31
C ASP A 18 -19.05 -27.66 -15.50
N LEU A 19 -18.72 -26.37 -15.62
CA LEU A 19 -17.90 -25.85 -16.72
C LEU A 19 -16.42 -26.25 -16.59
N GLN A 20 -15.88 -26.35 -15.37
CA GLN A 20 -14.48 -26.72 -15.14
C GLN A 20 -14.25 -28.22 -15.38
N GLY A 21 -15.18 -29.07 -14.96
CA GLY A 21 -15.20 -30.49 -15.32
C GLY A 21 -15.25 -30.69 -16.83
N ALA A 22 -16.13 -29.95 -17.53
CA ALA A 22 -16.23 -29.98 -18.99
C ALA A 22 -14.92 -29.59 -19.69
N VAL A 23 -14.25 -28.51 -19.25
CA VAL A 23 -12.94 -28.09 -19.78
C VAL A 23 -11.88 -29.17 -19.59
N CYS A 24 -11.85 -29.82 -18.42
CA CYS A 24 -10.94 -30.92 -18.15
C CYS A 24 -11.17 -32.10 -19.11
N CYS A 25 -12.42 -32.52 -19.30
CA CYS A 25 -12.79 -33.61 -20.21
C CYS A 25 -12.44 -33.29 -21.67
N TYR A 26 -12.76 -32.09 -22.16
CA TYR A 26 -12.37 -31.67 -23.52
C TYR A 26 -10.86 -31.57 -23.70
N THR A 27 -10.13 -31.13 -22.69
CA THR A 27 -8.65 -31.05 -22.75
C THR A 27 -8.01 -32.43 -22.76
N LYS A 28 -8.57 -33.41 -22.04
CA LYS A 28 -8.16 -34.81 -22.12
C LYS A 28 -8.50 -35.41 -23.48
N ALA A 29 -9.69 -35.14 -24.03
CA ALA A 29 -10.09 -35.59 -25.36
C ALA A 29 -9.18 -35.04 -26.47
N LEU A 30 -8.77 -33.76 -26.37
CA LEU A 30 -7.83 -33.13 -27.32
C LEU A 30 -6.44 -33.77 -27.33
N LYS A 31 -6.00 -34.38 -26.21
CA LYS A 31 -4.70 -35.08 -26.15
C LYS A 31 -4.73 -36.47 -26.78
N LEU A 32 -5.92 -37.04 -26.95
CA LEU A 32 -6.12 -38.42 -27.41
C LEU A 32 -6.73 -38.49 -28.81
N SER A 33 -7.16 -37.36 -29.38
CA SER A 33 -7.75 -37.29 -30.72
C SER A 33 -6.66 -37.03 -31.77
N ASP A 34 -6.58 -37.90 -32.76
CA ASP A 34 -5.69 -37.75 -33.92
C ASP A 34 -6.41 -37.15 -35.14
N SER A 35 -7.73 -36.98 -35.05
CA SER A 35 -8.54 -36.46 -36.15
C SER A 35 -8.64 -34.93 -36.09
N ARG A 36 -8.27 -34.27 -37.19
CA ARG A 36 -8.30 -32.80 -37.31
C ARG A 36 -9.72 -32.24 -37.15
N THR A 37 -10.73 -32.92 -37.67
CA THR A 37 -12.14 -32.49 -37.59
C THR A 37 -12.71 -32.64 -36.18
N GLU A 38 -12.36 -33.71 -35.47
CA GLU A 38 -12.76 -33.89 -34.06
C GLU A 38 -12.09 -32.86 -33.14
N THR A 39 -10.82 -32.58 -33.39
CA THR A 39 -10.04 -31.55 -32.70
C THR A 39 -10.69 -30.17 -32.84
N ALA A 40 -11.18 -29.81 -34.02
CA ALA A 40 -11.91 -28.56 -34.25
C ALA A 40 -13.22 -28.48 -33.43
N VAL A 41 -14.00 -29.58 -33.39
CA VAL A 41 -15.23 -29.66 -32.59
C VAL A 41 -14.94 -29.54 -31.09
N LEU A 42 -13.85 -30.15 -30.62
CA LEU A 42 -13.42 -30.07 -29.22
C LEU A 42 -12.97 -28.66 -28.83
N HIS A 43 -12.14 -28.00 -29.65
CA HIS A 43 -11.77 -26.59 -29.45
C HIS A 43 -12.99 -25.68 -29.44
N ARG A 44 -13.92 -25.88 -30.38
CA ARG A 44 -15.19 -25.15 -30.42
C ARG A 44 -16.00 -25.35 -29.14
N ASN A 45 -16.13 -26.57 -28.62
CA ASN A 45 -16.92 -26.82 -27.40
C ASN A 45 -16.22 -26.28 -26.15
N ARG A 46 -14.88 -26.37 -26.07
CA ARG A 46 -14.10 -25.81 -24.97
C ARG A 46 -14.13 -24.28 -24.96
N SER A 47 -14.13 -23.61 -26.12
CA SER A 47 -14.31 -22.15 -26.21
C SER A 47 -15.65 -21.69 -25.61
N ALA A 48 -16.72 -22.49 -25.70
CA ALA A 48 -18.00 -22.18 -25.08
C ALA A 48 -17.94 -22.27 -23.54
N CYS A 49 -17.13 -23.19 -23.01
CA CYS A 49 -16.91 -23.29 -21.58
C CYS A 49 -16.13 -22.08 -21.07
N TYR A 50 -15.04 -21.70 -21.76
CA TYR A 50 -14.25 -20.52 -21.41
C TYR A 50 -15.03 -19.21 -21.51
N LEU A 51 -15.93 -19.08 -22.49
CA LEU A 51 -16.86 -17.93 -22.56
C LEU A 51 -17.75 -17.82 -21.31
N LYS A 52 -18.29 -18.94 -20.82
CA LYS A 52 -19.12 -18.97 -19.61
C LYS A 52 -18.32 -18.81 -18.31
N LEU A 53 -17.05 -19.19 -18.31
CA LEU A 53 -16.10 -18.98 -17.21
C LEU A 53 -15.45 -17.59 -17.21
N GLU A 54 -15.85 -16.70 -18.14
CA GLU A 54 -15.28 -15.36 -18.32
C GLU A 54 -13.78 -15.33 -18.67
N GLU A 55 -13.22 -16.46 -19.12
CA GLU A 55 -11.84 -16.56 -19.59
C GLU A 55 -11.75 -16.24 -21.10
N TYR A 56 -12.07 -14.99 -21.46
CA TYR A 56 -12.30 -14.59 -22.86
C TYR A 56 -11.08 -14.75 -23.78
N SER A 57 -9.86 -14.61 -23.27
CA SER A 57 -8.63 -14.80 -24.06
C SER A 57 -8.40 -16.25 -24.46
N LYS A 58 -8.69 -17.20 -23.56
CA LYS A 58 -8.62 -18.64 -23.87
C LYS A 58 -9.76 -19.07 -24.80
N ALA A 59 -10.94 -18.48 -24.62
CA ALA A 59 -12.07 -18.72 -25.51
C ALA A 59 -11.79 -18.27 -26.95
N GLU A 60 -11.18 -17.09 -27.13
CA GLU A 60 -10.74 -16.58 -28.44
C GLU A 60 -9.74 -17.52 -29.10
N ALA A 61 -8.67 -17.90 -28.38
CA ALA A 61 -7.64 -18.78 -28.92
C ALA A 61 -8.19 -20.14 -29.36
N ASP A 62 -9.10 -20.75 -28.59
CA ASP A 62 -9.75 -22.00 -28.96
C ASP A 62 -10.73 -21.84 -30.13
N ALA A 63 -11.48 -20.75 -30.18
CA ALA A 63 -12.38 -20.47 -31.29
C ALA A 63 -11.60 -20.21 -32.60
N SER A 64 -10.45 -19.54 -32.53
CA SER A 64 -9.53 -19.35 -33.66
C SER A 64 -8.97 -20.68 -34.16
N LYS A 65 -8.48 -21.56 -33.27
CA LYS A 65 -8.00 -22.90 -33.64
C LYS A 65 -9.07 -23.77 -34.32
N ALA A 66 -10.32 -23.64 -33.90
CA ALA A 66 -11.44 -24.32 -34.56
C ALA A 66 -11.64 -23.79 -35.99
N LEU A 67 -11.55 -22.48 -36.19
CA LEU A 67 -11.71 -21.82 -37.50
C LEU A 67 -10.53 -22.03 -38.45
N ASP A 68 -9.32 -22.24 -37.93
CA ASP A 68 -8.14 -22.61 -38.73
C ASP A 68 -8.31 -23.98 -39.39
N THR A 69 -9.18 -24.83 -38.82
CA THR A 69 -9.50 -26.16 -39.35
C THR A 69 -10.78 -26.17 -40.16
N ASP A 70 -11.85 -25.55 -39.64
CA ASP A 70 -13.11 -25.37 -40.36
C ASP A 70 -13.46 -23.87 -40.43
N PRO A 71 -13.03 -23.17 -41.50
CA PRO A 71 -13.34 -21.77 -41.70
C PRO A 71 -14.84 -21.49 -41.86
N GLY A 72 -15.67 -22.51 -42.09
CA GLY A 72 -17.11 -22.43 -42.25
C GLY A 72 -17.89 -22.55 -40.93
N ASP A 73 -17.25 -22.88 -39.79
CA ASP A 73 -17.97 -23.08 -38.52
C ASP A 73 -18.50 -21.75 -37.97
N VAL A 74 -19.77 -21.48 -38.25
CA VAL A 74 -20.50 -20.28 -37.81
C VAL A 74 -20.55 -20.17 -36.28
N LYS A 75 -20.60 -21.29 -35.55
CA LYS A 75 -20.65 -21.31 -34.08
C LYS A 75 -19.31 -20.96 -33.46
N ALA A 76 -18.20 -21.45 -34.04
CA ALA A 76 -16.86 -21.05 -33.62
C ALA A 76 -16.63 -19.56 -33.89
N ARG A 77 -17.02 -19.08 -35.08
CA ARG A 77 -16.92 -17.65 -35.43
C ARG A 77 -17.76 -16.75 -34.53
N PHE A 78 -18.97 -17.17 -34.19
CA PHE A 78 -19.81 -16.40 -33.27
C PHE A 78 -19.22 -16.36 -31.85
N ARG A 79 -18.66 -17.47 -31.35
CA ARG A 79 -17.97 -17.51 -30.04
C ARG A 79 -16.72 -16.63 -30.03
N ARG A 80 -15.99 -16.58 -31.14
CA ARG A 80 -14.86 -15.67 -31.30
C ARG A 80 -15.31 -14.21 -31.32
N ALA A 81 -16.40 -13.88 -32.02
CA ALA A 81 -16.99 -12.54 -32.00
C ALA A 81 -17.42 -12.10 -30.59
N GLN A 82 -18.06 -12.98 -29.83
CA GLN A 82 -18.43 -12.73 -28.43
C GLN A 82 -17.20 -12.55 -27.53
N SER A 83 -16.15 -13.36 -27.75
CA SER A 83 -14.89 -13.22 -27.03
C SER A 83 -14.22 -11.88 -27.34
N PHE A 84 -14.15 -11.49 -28.61
CA PHE A 84 -13.63 -10.18 -29.03
C PHE A 84 -14.45 -9.01 -28.47
N GLN A 85 -15.78 -9.11 -28.44
CA GLN A 85 -16.64 -8.11 -27.83
C GLN A 85 -16.30 -7.93 -26.34
N LYS A 86 -16.13 -9.03 -25.60
CA LYS A 86 -15.78 -9.01 -24.17
C LYS A 86 -14.35 -8.59 -23.89
N LEU A 87 -13.43 -8.80 -24.85
CA LEU A 87 -12.05 -8.30 -24.84
C LEU A 87 -11.93 -6.86 -25.33
N GLY A 88 -13.02 -6.19 -25.71
CA GLY A 88 -13.00 -4.81 -26.21
C GLY A 88 -12.47 -4.65 -27.65
N ARG A 89 -12.21 -5.75 -28.37
CA ARG A 89 -11.75 -5.76 -29.77
C ARG A 89 -12.92 -5.67 -30.74
N LEU A 90 -13.60 -4.52 -30.73
CA LEU A 90 -14.89 -4.33 -31.41
C LEU A 90 -14.83 -4.49 -32.93
N ASP A 91 -13.74 -4.09 -33.59
CA ASP A 91 -13.62 -4.20 -35.05
C ASP A 91 -13.54 -5.66 -35.51
N GLN A 92 -12.76 -6.48 -34.80
CA GLN A 92 -12.65 -7.91 -35.08
C GLN A 92 -13.96 -8.64 -34.74
N ALA A 93 -14.60 -8.25 -33.63
CA ALA A 93 -15.93 -8.73 -33.29
C ALA A 93 -16.96 -8.41 -34.37
N PHE A 94 -16.90 -7.19 -34.93
CA PHE A 94 -17.82 -6.73 -35.97
C PHE A 94 -17.63 -7.51 -37.26
N LEU A 95 -16.39 -7.73 -37.72
CA LEU A 95 -16.10 -8.52 -38.91
C LEU A 95 -16.60 -9.97 -38.80
N ASP A 96 -16.36 -10.61 -37.65
CA ASP A 96 -16.84 -11.97 -37.42
C ASP A 96 -18.36 -12.02 -37.28
N ALA A 97 -18.98 -11.06 -36.58
CA ALA A 97 -20.44 -10.95 -36.47
C ALA A 97 -21.11 -10.66 -37.83
N GLN A 98 -20.48 -9.83 -38.66
CA GLN A 98 -20.92 -9.52 -40.03
C GLN A 98 -20.88 -10.77 -40.89
N ARG A 99 -19.80 -11.54 -40.80
CA ARG A 99 -19.69 -12.79 -41.54
C ARG A 99 -20.68 -13.84 -41.04
N CYS A 100 -20.93 -13.93 -39.73
CA CYS A 100 -22.01 -14.76 -39.17
C CYS A 100 -23.39 -14.34 -39.69
N ALA A 101 -23.68 -13.04 -39.75
CA ALA A 101 -24.95 -12.51 -40.26
C ALA A 101 -25.11 -12.71 -41.78
N GLN A 102 -24.01 -12.71 -42.55
CA GLN A 102 -24.04 -13.07 -43.98
C GLN A 102 -24.32 -14.55 -44.20
N LEU A 103 -23.76 -15.43 -43.36
CA LEU A 103 -23.92 -16.89 -43.47
C LEU A 103 -25.29 -17.36 -42.97
N GLU A 104 -25.82 -16.76 -41.91
CA GLU A 104 -27.16 -17.06 -41.38
C GLU A 104 -28.00 -15.77 -41.20
N PRO A 105 -28.58 -15.24 -42.29
CA PRO A 105 -29.27 -13.94 -42.26
C PRO A 105 -30.52 -13.89 -41.39
N LYS A 106 -31.13 -15.06 -41.09
CA LYS A 106 -32.37 -15.15 -40.28
C LYS A 106 -32.11 -15.31 -38.78
N ASN A 107 -30.85 -15.44 -38.35
CA ASN A 107 -30.50 -15.66 -36.95
C ASN A 107 -30.51 -14.32 -36.18
N LYS A 108 -31.53 -14.12 -35.33
CA LYS A 108 -31.71 -12.88 -34.56
C LYS A 108 -30.50 -12.55 -33.67
N LEU A 109 -29.84 -13.56 -33.09
CA LEU A 109 -28.68 -13.36 -32.22
C LEU A 109 -27.50 -12.70 -32.95
N PHE A 110 -27.31 -13.01 -34.23
CA PHE A 110 -26.22 -12.43 -35.04
C PHE A 110 -26.54 -10.99 -35.44
N GLN A 111 -27.80 -10.72 -35.78
CA GLN A 111 -28.26 -9.35 -36.08
C GLN A 111 -28.20 -8.45 -34.85
N ASP A 112 -28.56 -8.97 -33.67
CA ASP A 112 -28.49 -8.22 -32.41
C ASP A 112 -27.05 -7.92 -32.02
N LEU A 113 -26.14 -8.89 -32.12
CA LEU A 113 -24.71 -8.67 -31.89
C LEU A 113 -24.13 -7.64 -32.87
N LEU A 114 -24.49 -7.72 -34.16
CA LEU A 114 -24.04 -6.77 -35.18
C LEU A 114 -24.55 -5.35 -34.91
N ARG A 115 -25.82 -5.19 -34.49
CA ARG A 115 -26.41 -3.90 -34.12
C ARG A 115 -25.74 -3.30 -32.88
N GLN A 116 -25.47 -4.12 -31.86
CA GLN A 116 -24.73 -3.71 -30.67
C GLN A 116 -23.32 -3.21 -31.04
N LEU A 117 -22.60 -3.98 -31.85
CA LEU A 117 -21.25 -3.64 -32.29
C LEU A 117 -21.21 -2.41 -33.20
N GLY A 118 -22.17 -2.26 -34.12
CA GLY A 118 -22.26 -1.10 -35.02
C GLY A 118 -22.54 0.22 -34.28
N SER A 119 -23.34 0.19 -33.21
CA SER A 119 -23.54 1.36 -32.34
C SER A 119 -22.28 1.75 -31.54
N ALA A 120 -21.45 0.76 -31.20
CA ALA A 120 -20.19 0.97 -30.50
C ALA A 120 -19.06 1.48 -31.43
N GLN A 121 -19.12 1.17 -32.73
CA GLN A 121 -18.13 1.56 -33.73
C GLN A 121 -18.21 3.06 -34.09
N LEU A 122 -19.41 3.67 -34.04
CA LEU A 122 -19.61 5.12 -34.21
C LEU A 122 -19.00 5.97 -33.07
N ASN A 123 -18.68 5.36 -31.93
CA ASN A 123 -17.99 5.97 -30.80
C ASN A 123 -16.52 5.51 -30.70
N SER A 124 -15.92 5.00 -31.78
CA SER A 124 -14.61 4.33 -31.74
C SER A 124 -13.53 5.20 -31.09
N THR A 125 -12.81 4.58 -30.14
CA THR A 125 -11.60 5.13 -29.51
C THR A 125 -10.51 5.45 -30.54
N ASP A 126 -10.53 4.81 -31.70
CA ASP A 126 -9.51 4.95 -32.76
C ASP A 126 -9.55 6.34 -33.41
N ALA A 127 -10.75 6.82 -33.77
CA ALA A 127 -10.93 8.18 -34.29
C ALA A 127 -10.54 9.26 -33.27
N ARG A 128 -10.79 9.01 -31.97
CA ARG A 128 -10.40 9.92 -30.89
C ARG A 128 -8.88 9.99 -30.73
N VAL A 129 -8.19 8.85 -30.77
CA VAL A 129 -6.72 8.77 -30.67
C VAL A 129 -6.06 9.49 -31.86
N GLN A 130 -6.54 9.25 -33.09
CA GLN A 130 -6.03 9.93 -34.28
C GLN A 130 -6.27 11.44 -34.24
N GLN A 131 -7.47 11.88 -33.83
CA GLN A 131 -7.77 13.30 -33.64
C GLN A 131 -6.84 13.94 -32.59
N MET A 132 -6.58 13.27 -31.47
CA MET A 132 -5.66 13.77 -30.44
C MET A 132 -4.22 13.91 -30.95
N PHE A 133 -3.71 12.93 -31.70
CA PHE A 133 -2.38 13.04 -32.31
C PHE A 133 -2.30 14.15 -33.37
N SER A 134 -3.35 14.34 -34.16
CA SER A 134 -3.40 15.44 -35.14
C SER A 134 -3.30 16.82 -34.47
N LEU A 135 -4.01 17.02 -33.35
CA LEU A 135 -3.97 18.26 -32.57
C LEU A 135 -2.62 18.50 -31.89
N LEU A 136 -1.94 17.43 -31.46
CA LEU A 136 -0.63 17.52 -30.80
C LEU A 136 0.52 17.84 -31.76
N LEU A 137 0.41 17.41 -33.01
CA LEU A 137 1.43 17.61 -34.04
C LEU A 137 1.19 18.87 -34.88
N ASP A 138 -0.01 19.45 -34.80
CA ASP A 138 -0.35 20.69 -35.49
C ASP A 138 0.34 21.90 -34.82
N ALA A 139 1.29 22.51 -35.54
CA ALA A 139 2.01 23.71 -35.12
C ALA A 139 1.11 24.95 -34.98
N SER A 140 -0.10 24.95 -35.56
CA SER A 140 -1.07 26.04 -35.50
C SER A 140 -2.11 25.92 -34.38
N ALA A 141 -2.22 24.76 -33.73
CA ALA A 141 -3.14 24.54 -32.62
C ALA A 141 -2.80 25.36 -31.37
N LYS A 142 -3.83 25.80 -30.63
CA LYS A 142 -3.65 26.53 -29.36
C LYS A 142 -3.01 25.64 -28.31
N ASP A 143 -2.11 26.20 -27.50
CA ASP A 143 -1.42 25.45 -26.43
C ASP A 143 -2.41 24.82 -25.42
N SER A 144 -3.54 25.47 -25.14
CA SER A 144 -4.61 24.91 -24.29
C SER A 144 -5.24 23.63 -24.86
N ASP A 145 -5.35 23.54 -26.18
CA ASP A 145 -5.97 22.42 -26.86
C ASP A 145 -4.98 21.26 -27.01
N ARG A 146 -3.68 21.58 -27.20
CA ARG A 146 -2.58 20.60 -27.10
C ARG A 146 -2.50 19.99 -25.72
N GLN A 147 -2.57 20.79 -24.65
CA GLN A 147 -2.57 20.29 -23.27
C GLN A 147 -3.75 19.34 -23.00
N LYS A 148 -4.96 19.71 -23.44
CA LYS A 148 -6.16 18.86 -23.30
C LYS A 148 -6.03 17.55 -24.09
N ALA A 149 -5.52 17.61 -25.32
CA ALA A 149 -5.28 16.42 -26.13
C ALA A 149 -4.24 15.49 -25.46
N ALA A 150 -3.15 16.06 -24.93
CA ALA A 150 -2.12 15.30 -24.22
C ALA A 150 -2.67 14.64 -22.95
N GLN A 151 -3.47 15.36 -22.15
CA GLN A 151 -4.08 14.82 -20.94
C GLN A 151 -5.08 13.70 -21.24
N ASN A 152 -5.86 13.83 -22.31
CA ASN A 152 -6.78 12.79 -22.74
C ASN A 152 -6.05 11.52 -23.21
N LEU A 153 -4.91 11.67 -23.90
CA LEU A 153 -4.06 10.52 -24.25
C LEU A 153 -3.53 9.80 -23.01
N VAL A 154 -3.19 10.51 -21.94
CA VAL A 154 -2.79 9.87 -20.67
C VAL A 154 -3.92 9.02 -20.12
N VAL A 155 -5.16 9.51 -20.13
CA VAL A 155 -6.32 8.74 -19.66
C VAL A 155 -6.54 7.49 -20.52
N LEU A 156 -6.54 7.63 -21.85
CA LEU A 156 -6.71 6.51 -22.78
C LEU A 156 -5.59 5.47 -22.65
N SER A 157 -4.36 5.89 -22.35
CA SER A 157 -3.24 4.97 -22.19
C SER A 157 -3.34 4.08 -20.95
N ARG A 158 -4.18 4.43 -19.96
CA ARG A 158 -4.41 3.61 -18.76
C ARG A 158 -5.42 2.49 -19.01
N GLU A 159 -6.27 2.64 -20.01
CA GLU A 159 -7.23 1.61 -20.43
C GLU A 159 -6.56 0.67 -21.43
N GLU A 160 -6.68 -0.64 -21.24
CA GLU A 160 -6.02 -1.63 -22.10
C GLU A 160 -6.37 -1.45 -23.58
N ALA A 161 -7.65 -1.17 -23.87
CA ALA A 161 -8.14 -0.92 -25.22
C ALA A 161 -7.54 0.37 -25.83
N GLY A 162 -7.47 1.48 -25.08
CA GLY A 162 -6.89 2.72 -25.57
C GLY A 162 -5.37 2.61 -25.78
N ALA A 163 -4.69 1.90 -24.88
CA ALA A 163 -3.26 1.66 -24.93
C ALA A 163 -2.86 0.75 -26.12
N GLU A 164 -3.69 -0.24 -26.48
CA GLU A 164 -3.48 -1.06 -27.68
C GLU A 164 -3.63 -0.23 -28.97
N GLN A 165 -4.60 0.69 -29.02
CA GLN A 165 -4.80 1.53 -30.21
C GLN A 165 -3.70 2.58 -30.41
N ILE A 166 -3.25 3.22 -29.32
CA ILE A 166 -2.10 4.13 -29.38
C ILE A 166 -0.86 3.42 -29.93
N PHE A 167 -0.62 2.17 -29.50
CA PHE A 167 0.54 1.40 -29.96
C PHE A 167 0.44 1.00 -31.44
N ARG A 168 -0.76 0.65 -31.94
CA ARG A 168 -0.99 0.27 -33.34
C ARG A 168 -0.84 1.43 -34.34
N ASN A 169 -1.18 2.65 -33.92
CA ASN A 169 -1.18 3.84 -34.79
C ASN A 169 0.18 4.57 -34.84
N ASP A 170 1.31 3.85 -34.81
CA ASP A 170 2.67 4.44 -34.74
C ASP A 170 2.85 5.46 -33.58
N GLY A 171 2.04 5.35 -32.53
CA GLY A 171 1.98 6.35 -31.45
C GLY A 171 3.31 6.51 -30.71
N VAL A 172 4.14 5.46 -30.66
CA VAL A 172 5.46 5.49 -30.00
C VAL A 172 6.43 6.46 -30.71
N LYS A 173 6.49 6.45 -32.05
CA LYS A 173 7.29 7.42 -32.85
C LYS A 173 6.81 8.84 -32.66
N LEU A 174 5.49 9.03 -32.58
CA LEU A 174 4.90 10.36 -32.36
C LEU A 174 5.26 10.87 -30.97
N ILE A 175 5.17 10.01 -29.95
CA ILE A 175 5.56 10.34 -28.58
C ILE A 175 7.06 10.64 -28.49
N GLN A 176 7.91 9.92 -29.23
CA GLN A 176 9.35 10.21 -29.31
C GLN A 176 9.62 11.64 -29.80
N ARG A 177 8.85 12.15 -30.76
CA ARG A 177 8.93 13.55 -31.20
C ARG A 177 8.48 14.52 -30.12
N LEU A 178 7.45 14.17 -29.34
CA LEU A 178 6.96 14.99 -28.23
C LEU A 178 7.99 15.09 -27.08
N LEU A 179 8.81 14.06 -26.86
CA LEU A 179 9.89 14.09 -25.87
C LEU A 179 10.99 15.11 -26.21
N LEU A 180 11.14 15.48 -27.49
CA LEU A 180 12.10 16.49 -27.95
C LEU A 180 11.53 17.93 -27.87
N SER A 181 10.27 18.08 -27.44
CA SER A 181 9.65 19.39 -27.28
C SER A 181 10.30 20.19 -26.14
N LYS A 182 10.37 21.52 -26.31
CA LYS A 182 10.81 22.44 -25.23
C LYS A 182 9.75 22.67 -24.15
N GLN A 183 8.49 22.30 -24.40
CA GLN A 183 7.40 22.50 -23.46
C GLN A 183 7.35 21.38 -22.40
N VAL A 184 7.66 21.73 -21.15
CA VAL A 184 7.73 20.78 -20.01
C VAL A 184 6.45 19.96 -19.86
N GLU A 185 5.27 20.56 -19.97
CA GLU A 185 3.99 19.86 -19.79
C GLU A 185 3.68 18.83 -20.88
N VAL A 186 4.11 19.10 -22.11
CA VAL A 186 3.96 18.15 -23.24
C VAL A 186 4.89 16.96 -23.03
N VAL A 187 6.13 17.21 -22.60
CA VAL A 187 7.09 16.14 -22.26
C VAL A 187 6.58 15.30 -21.09
N LEU A 188 6.03 15.93 -20.04
CA LEU A 188 5.42 15.20 -18.92
C LEU A 188 4.24 14.33 -19.35
N SER A 189 3.38 14.84 -20.23
CA SER A 189 2.24 14.08 -20.74
C SER A 189 2.70 12.92 -21.62
N ALA A 190 3.68 13.14 -22.49
CA ALA A 190 4.33 12.10 -23.29
C ALA A 190 4.90 10.97 -22.41
N LEU A 191 5.66 11.31 -21.37
CA LEU A 191 6.20 10.34 -20.41
C LEU A 191 5.09 9.56 -19.68
N ARG A 192 4.01 10.25 -19.27
CA ARG A 192 2.84 9.61 -18.61
C ARG A 192 2.06 8.71 -19.56
N THR A 193 1.97 9.04 -20.85
CA THR A 193 1.37 8.17 -21.86
C THR A 193 2.21 6.91 -22.05
N LEU A 194 3.54 7.03 -22.13
CA LEU A 194 4.44 5.86 -22.19
C LEU A 194 4.30 4.96 -20.96
N VAL A 195 4.15 5.55 -19.76
CA VAL A 195 3.87 4.80 -18.53
C VAL A 195 2.63 3.94 -18.68
N GLY A 196 1.51 4.50 -19.16
CA GLY A 196 0.28 3.74 -19.41
C GLY A 196 0.47 2.60 -20.42
N LEU A 197 1.24 2.85 -21.49
CA LEU A 197 1.56 1.83 -22.50
C LEU A 197 2.40 0.67 -21.97
N CYS A 198 3.34 0.93 -21.06
CA CYS A 198 4.24 -0.07 -20.47
C CYS A 198 3.61 -0.85 -19.31
N THR A 199 2.65 -0.25 -18.59
CA THR A 199 2.10 -0.81 -17.34
C THR A 199 1.49 -2.20 -17.58
N GLY A 200 2.10 -3.25 -17.00
CA GLY A 200 1.59 -4.62 -17.05
C GLY A 200 1.83 -5.39 -18.37
N HIS A 201 2.54 -4.81 -19.35
CA HIS A 201 2.77 -5.46 -20.65
C HIS A 201 4.25 -5.48 -21.06
N GLN A 202 4.82 -6.70 -21.07
CA GLN A 202 6.23 -6.93 -21.39
C GLN A 202 6.57 -6.68 -22.87
N SER A 203 5.74 -7.18 -23.80
CA SER A 203 6.00 -7.06 -25.25
C SER A 203 6.01 -5.61 -25.72
N ARG A 204 5.05 -4.80 -25.26
CA ARG A 204 4.99 -3.36 -25.54
C ARG A 204 6.18 -2.63 -24.96
N THR A 205 6.57 -2.97 -23.72
CA THR A 205 7.75 -2.39 -23.07
C THR A 205 9.02 -2.66 -23.87
N MET A 206 9.24 -3.91 -24.31
CA MET A 206 10.41 -4.26 -25.14
C MET A 206 10.44 -3.48 -26.46
N ALA A 207 9.29 -3.37 -27.13
CA ALA A 207 9.20 -2.61 -28.38
C ALA A 207 9.53 -1.12 -28.16
N ILE A 208 8.98 -0.52 -27.10
CA ILE A 208 9.23 0.90 -26.75
C ILE A 208 10.71 1.12 -26.40
N VAL A 209 11.34 0.23 -25.64
CA VAL A 209 12.76 0.35 -25.29
C VAL A 209 13.64 0.27 -26.54
N ASN A 210 13.34 -0.66 -27.46
CA ASN A 210 14.08 -0.81 -28.72
C ASN A 210 13.90 0.40 -29.66
N GLU A 211 12.72 1.03 -29.63
CA GLU A 211 12.39 2.14 -30.54
C GLU A 211 12.88 3.51 -30.03
N LEU A 212 12.74 3.80 -28.73
CA LEU A 212 13.23 5.05 -28.14
C LEU A 212 14.74 5.00 -27.87
N GLY A 213 15.27 3.84 -27.49
CA GLY A 213 16.65 3.67 -27.03
C GLY A 213 16.88 4.23 -25.62
N MET A 214 17.76 3.56 -24.87
CA MET A 214 18.09 3.97 -23.49
C MET A 214 18.85 5.29 -23.41
N GLU A 215 19.63 5.65 -24.43
CA GLU A 215 20.38 6.90 -24.48
C GLU A 215 19.44 8.13 -24.48
N GLN A 216 18.36 8.08 -25.26
CA GLN A 216 17.38 9.16 -25.28
C GLN A 216 16.65 9.27 -23.94
N LEU A 217 16.25 8.13 -23.33
CA LEU A 217 15.58 8.12 -22.02
C LEU A 217 16.48 8.68 -20.91
N CYS A 218 17.77 8.32 -20.88
CA CYS A 218 18.75 8.88 -19.96
C CYS A 218 18.96 10.39 -20.20
N THR A 219 18.96 10.84 -21.46
CA THR A 219 19.06 12.27 -21.79
C THR A 219 17.85 13.07 -21.27
N VAL A 220 16.64 12.56 -21.45
CA VAL A 220 15.42 13.20 -20.90
C VAL A 220 15.46 13.22 -19.37
N MET A 221 15.93 12.15 -18.74
CA MET A 221 16.08 12.07 -17.29
C MET A 221 17.16 13.03 -16.75
N GLY A 222 18.21 13.28 -17.53
CA GLY A 222 19.30 14.22 -17.23
C GLY A 222 18.95 15.70 -17.42
N SER A 223 17.71 16.02 -17.79
CA SER A 223 17.23 17.41 -17.95
C SER A 223 17.29 18.21 -16.65
N GLU A 224 17.39 19.54 -16.76
CA GLU A 224 17.43 20.45 -15.60
C GLU A 224 16.09 20.53 -14.84
N ALA A 225 14.97 20.19 -15.50
CA ALA A 225 13.66 20.22 -14.89
C ALA A 225 13.43 18.98 -14.00
N SER A 226 13.42 19.18 -12.68
CA SER A 226 13.23 18.10 -11.69
C SER A 226 11.96 17.28 -11.93
N THR A 227 10.86 17.91 -12.36
CA THR A 227 9.59 17.24 -12.66
C THR A 227 9.69 16.28 -13.84
N VAL A 228 10.45 16.64 -14.88
CA VAL A 228 10.67 15.79 -16.07
C VAL A 228 11.56 14.62 -15.71
N SER A 229 12.63 14.87 -14.95
CA SER A 229 13.52 13.84 -14.43
C SER A 229 12.77 12.78 -13.61
N LEU A 230 11.89 13.21 -12.70
CA LEU A 230 11.05 12.31 -11.90
C LEU A 230 10.06 11.51 -12.76
N ALA A 231 9.42 12.13 -13.76
CA ALA A 231 8.52 11.43 -14.66
C ALA A 231 9.25 10.39 -15.53
N ALA A 232 10.46 10.69 -15.98
CA ALA A 232 11.31 9.76 -16.72
C ALA A 232 11.78 8.60 -15.84
N CYS A 233 12.13 8.88 -14.57
CA CYS A 233 12.44 7.87 -13.57
C CYS A 233 11.25 6.92 -13.34
N HIS A 234 10.02 7.45 -13.22
CA HIS A 234 8.81 6.65 -13.08
C HIS A 234 8.55 5.77 -14.31
N LEU A 235 8.76 6.29 -15.52
CA LEU A 235 8.68 5.51 -16.75
C LEU A 235 9.64 4.32 -16.72
N LEU A 236 10.92 4.57 -16.43
CA LEU A 236 11.92 3.50 -16.34
C LEU A 236 11.59 2.50 -15.23
N GLN A 237 11.06 2.95 -14.08
CA GLN A 237 10.59 2.05 -13.02
C GLN A 237 9.49 1.10 -13.54
N VAL A 238 8.49 1.60 -14.25
CA VAL A 238 7.42 0.77 -14.84
C VAL A 238 7.96 -0.18 -15.89
N MET A 239 8.93 0.26 -16.71
CA MET A 239 9.60 -0.60 -17.68
C MET A 239 10.33 -1.75 -16.97
N PHE A 240 11.12 -1.46 -15.92
CA PHE A 240 11.79 -2.48 -15.11
C PHE A 240 10.81 -3.48 -14.50
N GLU A 241 9.69 -3.01 -13.95
CA GLU A 241 8.66 -3.86 -13.37
C GLU A 241 7.98 -4.77 -14.41
N ALA A 242 7.65 -4.23 -15.59
CA ALA A 242 7.05 -4.98 -16.69
C ALA A 242 8.00 -6.07 -17.23
N LEU A 243 9.30 -5.76 -17.35
CA LEU A 243 10.32 -6.70 -17.80
C LEU A 243 10.60 -7.78 -16.74
N ASN A 244 10.61 -7.41 -15.45
CA ASN A 244 10.81 -8.35 -14.34
C ASN A 244 9.60 -9.26 -14.08
N ALA A 245 8.37 -8.79 -14.32
CA ALA A 245 7.15 -9.58 -14.10
C ALA A 245 7.07 -10.83 -15.00
N GLY A 246 7.65 -10.78 -16.20
CA GLY A 246 7.75 -11.91 -17.12
C GLY A 246 8.61 -13.07 -16.61
N MET A 247 9.53 -12.83 -15.66
CA MET A 247 10.37 -13.88 -15.06
C MET A 247 9.66 -14.72 -13.99
N LYS A 248 8.48 -14.29 -13.50
CA LYS A 248 7.74 -14.97 -12.41
C LYS A 248 6.70 -16.00 -12.87
N LYS A 249 6.37 -16.05 -14.17
CA LYS A 249 5.54 -17.13 -14.70
C LYS A 249 6.44 -18.25 -15.17
N GLU A 250 6.49 -19.35 -14.42
CA GLU A 250 6.83 -20.65 -14.99
C GLU A 250 5.82 -20.97 -16.09
N VAL A 251 6.10 -20.54 -17.32
CA VAL A 251 5.33 -20.96 -18.49
C VAL A 251 5.79 -22.36 -18.85
N ARG A 252 5.13 -23.36 -18.26
CA ARG A 252 5.11 -24.71 -18.84
C ARG A 252 4.31 -24.65 -20.15
N GLY A 253 5.01 -24.46 -21.26
CA GLY A 253 4.42 -24.55 -22.59
C GLY A 253 5.41 -24.14 -23.67
N LYS A 254 5.65 -25.05 -24.62
CA LYS A 254 6.43 -24.79 -25.83
C LYS A 254 5.64 -23.85 -26.74
N ASP A 255 5.86 -22.55 -26.61
CA ASP A 255 5.58 -21.55 -27.64
C ASP A 255 6.68 -20.48 -27.53
N GLU A 256 7.88 -20.84 -27.97
CA GLU A 256 8.99 -19.91 -28.21
C GLU A 256 8.67 -19.09 -29.47
N ALA A 257 7.89 -18.03 -29.31
CA ALA A 257 8.05 -16.88 -30.19
C ALA A 257 9.31 -16.13 -29.74
N ILE A 258 10.28 -16.02 -30.64
CA ILE A 258 11.59 -15.37 -30.46
C ILE A 258 11.40 -13.93 -29.94
N LEU A 259 11.40 -13.77 -28.62
CA LEU A 259 11.57 -12.48 -27.94
C LEU A 259 13.02 -12.42 -27.43
N PRO A 260 13.75 -11.32 -27.63
CA PRO A 260 15.07 -11.14 -27.04
C PRO A 260 14.98 -11.36 -25.52
N GLU A 261 15.94 -12.11 -24.95
CA GLU A 261 15.97 -12.39 -23.52
C GLU A 261 15.85 -11.10 -22.70
N PRO A 262 14.79 -10.93 -21.88
CA PRO A 262 14.57 -9.71 -21.09
C PRO A 262 15.75 -9.34 -20.19
N SER A 263 16.55 -10.33 -19.78
CA SER A 263 17.73 -10.16 -18.92
C SER A 263 18.87 -9.38 -19.58
N LYS A 264 19.06 -9.51 -20.91
CA LYS A 264 20.09 -8.76 -21.65
C LYS A 264 19.72 -7.28 -21.72
N GLU A 265 18.46 -7.00 -22.01
CA GLU A 265 17.96 -5.62 -22.09
C GLU A 265 17.98 -4.95 -20.72
N LEU A 266 17.55 -5.65 -19.67
CA LEU A 266 17.65 -5.18 -18.28
C LEU A 266 19.08 -4.78 -17.90
N ARG A 267 20.07 -5.64 -18.19
CA ARG A 267 21.48 -5.32 -17.94
C ARG A 267 21.98 -4.14 -18.78
N SER A 268 21.50 -4.01 -20.01
CA SER A 268 21.77 -2.84 -20.86
C SER A 268 21.23 -1.56 -20.22
N MET A 269 19.98 -1.57 -19.75
CA MET A 269 19.37 -0.44 -19.06
C MET A 269 20.16 -0.02 -17.82
N PHE A 270 20.54 -0.99 -16.96
CA PHE A 270 21.36 -0.70 -15.78
C PHE A 270 22.74 -0.15 -16.12
N ARG A 271 23.38 -0.64 -17.20
CA ARG A 271 24.68 -0.12 -17.66
C ARG A 271 24.60 1.38 -17.99
N HIS A 272 23.60 1.78 -18.77
CA HIS A 272 23.40 3.19 -19.15
C HIS A 272 23.12 4.07 -17.93
N LEU A 273 22.36 3.58 -16.94
CA LEU A 273 22.14 4.30 -15.67
C LEU A 273 23.45 4.50 -14.89
N LEU A 274 24.30 3.47 -14.82
CA LEU A 274 25.59 3.55 -14.14
C LEU A 274 26.58 4.48 -14.86
N GLU A 275 26.55 4.51 -16.19
CA GLU A 275 27.37 5.43 -17.01
C GLU A 275 26.91 6.88 -16.91
N MET A 276 25.62 7.11 -16.69
CA MET A 276 25.07 8.44 -16.50
C MET A 276 25.52 9.09 -15.17
N MET A 277 25.87 8.29 -14.15
CA MET A 277 26.22 8.82 -12.83
C MET A 277 27.48 9.70 -12.81
N PRO A 278 28.65 9.31 -13.31
CA PRO A 278 29.83 10.19 -13.32
C PRO A 278 29.80 11.26 -14.43
N ALA A 279 28.81 11.21 -15.34
CA ALA A 279 28.79 12.08 -16.50
C ALA A 279 28.52 13.55 -16.13
N ALA A 280 29.31 14.47 -16.71
CA ALA A 280 29.25 15.91 -16.42
C ALA A 280 28.05 16.62 -17.07
N ASN A 281 27.47 16.05 -18.13
CA ASN A 281 26.33 16.60 -18.88
C ASN A 281 24.97 16.33 -18.23
N VAL A 282 24.94 15.64 -17.10
CA VAL A 282 23.70 15.22 -16.41
C VAL A 282 23.46 16.14 -15.22
N SER A 283 22.25 16.71 -15.13
CA SER A 283 21.85 17.55 -14.00
C SER A 283 21.91 16.81 -12.66
N GLY A 284 22.10 17.54 -11.56
CA GLY A 284 22.08 16.94 -10.21
C GLY A 284 20.78 16.19 -9.91
N SER A 285 19.63 16.76 -10.30
CA SER A 285 18.32 16.10 -10.15
C SER A 285 18.19 14.83 -11.01
N GLY A 286 18.77 14.83 -12.22
CA GLY A 286 18.85 13.66 -13.09
C GLY A 286 19.65 12.53 -12.48
N ARG A 287 20.79 12.86 -11.88
CA ARG A 287 21.65 11.90 -11.19
C ARG A 287 20.98 11.32 -9.96
N ASP A 288 20.34 12.16 -9.15
CA ASP A 288 19.57 11.71 -8.00
C ASP A 288 18.48 10.73 -8.44
N SER A 289 17.71 11.05 -9.48
CA SER A 289 16.68 10.18 -10.05
C SER A 289 17.22 8.81 -10.51
N ALA A 290 18.44 8.75 -11.06
CA ALA A 290 19.06 7.48 -11.43
C ALA A 290 19.54 6.68 -10.23
N ILE A 291 20.19 7.30 -9.24
CA ILE A 291 20.59 6.63 -7.99
C ILE A 291 19.35 6.04 -7.31
N ASN A 292 18.30 6.84 -7.24
CA ASN A 292 16.98 6.50 -6.72
C ASN A 292 16.34 5.29 -7.41
N LEU A 293 16.49 5.21 -8.72
CA LEU A 293 16.01 4.07 -9.51
C LEU A 293 16.83 2.80 -9.22
N LEU A 294 18.15 2.92 -9.09
CA LEU A 294 19.03 1.81 -8.70
C LEU A 294 18.68 1.28 -7.30
N VAL A 295 18.44 2.18 -6.33
CA VAL A 295 18.01 1.82 -4.96
C VAL A 295 16.74 0.97 -4.96
N LYS A 296 15.78 1.26 -5.85
CA LYS A 296 14.49 0.56 -5.92
C LYS A 296 14.55 -0.76 -6.70
N GLN A 297 15.37 -0.84 -7.76
CA GLN A 297 15.31 -1.94 -8.74
C GLN A 297 16.45 -2.96 -8.61
N VAL A 298 17.60 -2.59 -8.04
CA VAL A 298 18.76 -3.49 -7.92
C VAL A 298 18.64 -4.45 -6.74
N PRO A 299 18.41 -3.99 -5.49
CA PRO A 299 18.33 -4.88 -4.34
C PRO A 299 17.10 -5.79 -4.41
N ARG A 300 17.20 -7.00 -3.85
CA ARG A 300 16.06 -7.93 -3.84
C ARG A 300 14.91 -7.39 -2.99
N LYS A 301 13.70 -7.38 -3.55
CA LYS A 301 12.45 -7.04 -2.80
C LYS A 301 12.19 -7.97 -1.61
N SER A 302 12.74 -9.17 -1.60
CA SER A 302 12.68 -10.09 -0.46
C SER A 302 13.96 -10.90 -0.36
N LEU A 303 14.55 -10.93 0.83
CA LEU A 303 15.71 -11.76 1.14
C LEU A 303 15.44 -13.26 1.00
N LYS A 304 14.16 -13.67 0.91
CA LYS A 304 13.75 -15.05 0.61
C LYS A 304 14.11 -15.49 -0.81
N ASN A 305 14.31 -14.56 -1.76
CA ASN A 305 14.75 -14.89 -3.11
C ASN A 305 16.25 -15.22 -3.12
N PRO A 306 16.69 -16.40 -3.59
CA PRO A 306 18.09 -16.76 -3.62
C PRO A 306 18.91 -16.10 -4.75
N ASP A 307 18.36 -15.31 -5.66
CA ASP A 307 19.16 -14.71 -6.75
C ASP A 307 19.61 -13.26 -6.43
N ASN A 308 20.88 -13.06 -6.08
CA ASN A 308 21.52 -11.73 -5.91
C ASN A 308 22.51 -11.38 -7.05
N SER A 309 22.40 -12.03 -8.21
CA SER A 309 23.34 -11.86 -9.33
C SER A 309 23.39 -10.42 -9.87
N LEU A 310 22.26 -9.71 -9.86
CA LEU A 310 22.19 -8.32 -10.31
C LEU A 310 22.97 -7.39 -9.38
N THR A 311 22.83 -7.55 -8.06
CA THR A 311 23.57 -6.77 -7.05
C THR A 311 25.08 -6.95 -7.22
N LEU A 312 25.54 -8.20 -7.38
CA LEU A 312 26.95 -8.49 -7.63
C LEU A 312 27.45 -7.83 -8.92
N TRP A 313 26.67 -7.90 -10.00
CA TRP A 313 27.02 -7.27 -11.27
C TRP A 313 27.12 -5.74 -11.16
N VAL A 314 26.20 -5.09 -10.44
CA VAL A 314 26.23 -3.65 -10.18
C VAL A 314 27.43 -3.27 -9.31
N ILE A 315 27.80 -4.10 -8.33
CA ILE A 315 29.02 -3.87 -7.52
C ILE A 315 30.26 -3.93 -8.41
N ASP A 316 30.40 -4.97 -9.23
CA ASP A 316 31.57 -5.17 -10.08
C ASP A 316 31.75 -4.06 -11.13
N GLN A 317 30.66 -3.60 -11.75
CA GLN A 317 30.71 -2.61 -12.84
C GLN A 317 30.47 -1.16 -12.40
N GLY A 318 29.82 -0.98 -11.25
CA GLY A 318 29.25 0.30 -10.83
C GLY A 318 29.81 0.87 -9.54
N LEU A 319 30.37 0.08 -8.63
CA LEU A 319 30.77 0.56 -7.29
C LEU A 319 31.73 1.76 -7.36
N LYS A 320 32.75 1.71 -8.22
CA LYS A 320 33.70 2.83 -8.40
C LYS A 320 33.01 4.11 -8.89
N LYS A 321 32.03 3.99 -9.79
CA LYS A 321 31.23 5.12 -10.31
C LYS A 321 30.32 5.70 -9.23
N ILE A 322 29.77 4.86 -8.35
CA ILE A 322 28.97 5.30 -7.20
C ILE A 322 29.86 6.07 -6.21
N LEU A 323 31.05 5.54 -5.91
CA LEU A 323 32.00 6.16 -4.98
C LEU A 323 32.55 7.49 -5.52
N GLU A 324 32.69 7.64 -6.85
CA GLU A 324 33.08 8.90 -7.48
C GLU A 324 32.07 10.03 -7.22
N VAL A 325 30.77 9.74 -7.33
CA VAL A 325 29.72 10.69 -6.96
C VAL A 325 29.72 10.95 -5.45
N ALA A 326 29.90 9.90 -4.63
CA ALA A 326 29.94 10.01 -3.17
C ALA A 326 31.10 10.88 -2.66
N GLY A 327 32.28 10.79 -3.29
CA GLY A 327 33.47 11.56 -2.92
C GLY A 327 33.53 12.97 -3.51
N THR A 328 32.53 13.39 -4.28
CA THR A 328 32.51 14.73 -4.88
C THR A 328 32.20 15.80 -3.83
N VAL A 329 33.03 16.84 -3.77
CA VAL A 329 32.85 18.01 -2.89
C VAL A 329 32.35 19.17 -3.76
N THR A 330 31.22 19.77 -3.39
CA THR A 330 30.51 20.81 -4.18
C THR A 330 31.35 22.05 -4.51
N GLU A 331 32.32 22.37 -3.66
CA GLU A 331 33.13 23.60 -3.75
C GLU A 331 34.43 23.40 -4.55
N LEU A 332 34.76 22.15 -4.93
CA LEU A 332 35.93 21.82 -5.77
C LEU A 332 35.50 21.69 -7.24
N SER A 333 36.25 22.31 -8.15
CA SER A 333 35.90 22.47 -9.58
C SER A 333 35.95 21.20 -10.45
N GLU A 334 36.30 20.04 -9.90
CA GLU A 334 36.64 18.82 -10.65
C GLU A 334 35.67 17.65 -10.42
N GLY A 335 34.36 17.90 -10.29
CA GLY A 335 33.37 16.86 -10.02
C GLY A 335 32.05 16.98 -10.80
N PRO A 336 31.27 15.89 -10.90
CA PRO A 336 29.93 15.92 -11.49
C PRO A 336 28.99 16.85 -10.69
N PRO A 337 28.01 17.52 -11.35
CA PRO A 337 27.14 18.51 -10.69
C PRO A 337 26.14 17.87 -9.73
N ILE A 338 26.41 17.85 -8.43
CA ILE A 338 25.57 17.19 -7.41
C ILE A 338 24.55 18.12 -6.76
N THR A 339 23.52 17.55 -6.12
CA THR A 339 22.61 18.26 -5.21
C THR A 339 22.98 17.94 -3.75
N ASP A 340 22.42 18.69 -2.80
CA ASP A 340 22.56 18.41 -1.37
C ASP A 340 22.05 17.00 -0.97
N ASN A 341 21.14 16.41 -1.77
CA ASN A 341 20.58 15.08 -1.53
C ASN A 341 21.45 13.94 -2.10
N SER A 342 22.38 14.23 -3.01
CA SER A 342 23.11 13.21 -3.76
C SER A 342 23.96 12.30 -2.86
N HIS A 343 24.63 12.87 -1.84
CA HIS A 343 25.42 12.09 -0.89
C HIS A 343 24.56 11.11 -0.08
N MET A 344 23.38 11.56 0.39
CA MET A 344 22.43 10.71 1.11
C MET A 344 21.88 9.59 0.20
N ASN A 345 21.52 9.90 -1.04
CA ASN A 345 21.03 8.89 -1.99
C ASN A 345 22.12 7.83 -2.29
N CYS A 346 23.38 8.24 -2.46
CA CYS A 346 24.52 7.33 -2.59
C CYS A 346 24.70 6.47 -1.35
N SER A 347 24.59 7.06 -0.16
CA SER A 347 24.70 6.34 1.12
C SER A 347 23.65 5.24 1.26
N VAL A 348 22.38 5.56 0.95
CA VAL A 348 21.27 4.60 0.94
C VAL A 348 21.50 3.50 -0.08
N LEU A 349 21.97 3.83 -1.30
CA LEU A 349 22.31 2.84 -2.32
C LEU A 349 23.40 1.88 -1.83
N LEU A 350 24.50 2.41 -1.28
CA LEU A 350 25.60 1.59 -0.77
C LEU A 350 25.15 0.68 0.38
N SER A 351 24.30 1.17 1.29
CA SER A 351 23.72 0.35 2.36
C SER A 351 22.87 -0.77 1.79
N LYS A 352 21.92 -0.47 0.88
CA LYS A 352 21.06 -1.50 0.29
C LYS A 352 21.83 -2.54 -0.52
N LEU A 353 22.88 -2.14 -1.23
CA LEU A 353 23.76 -3.09 -1.92
C LEU A 353 24.51 -3.98 -0.92
N TYR A 354 25.01 -3.42 0.17
CA TYR A 354 25.73 -4.16 1.21
C TYR A 354 24.82 -5.14 1.98
N ASP A 355 23.61 -4.70 2.35
CA ASP A 355 22.62 -5.51 3.07
C ASP A 355 22.09 -6.66 2.21
N ASP A 356 22.10 -6.50 0.89
CA ASP A 356 21.72 -7.55 -0.06
C ASP A 356 22.82 -8.62 -0.28
N LEU A 357 24.05 -8.41 0.22
CA LEU A 357 25.13 -9.40 0.18
C LEU A 357 24.89 -10.53 1.17
N LYS A 358 25.14 -11.77 0.73
CA LYS A 358 24.81 -12.98 1.49
C LYS A 358 25.97 -13.56 2.27
N SER A 359 27.14 -13.61 1.64
CA SER A 359 28.30 -14.27 2.21
C SER A 359 29.29 -13.27 2.79
N ASP A 360 30.00 -13.67 3.84
CA ASP A 360 31.07 -12.86 4.41
C ASP A 360 32.18 -12.58 3.38
N LYS A 361 32.40 -13.49 2.44
CA LYS A 361 33.34 -13.29 1.33
C LYS A 361 32.90 -12.17 0.38
N GLU A 362 31.62 -12.08 0.06
CA GLU A 362 31.06 -10.98 -0.75
C GLU A 362 31.20 -9.64 -0.01
N ARG A 363 30.86 -9.61 1.28
CA ARG A 363 30.98 -8.40 2.12
C ARG A 363 32.42 -7.94 2.27
N GLU A 364 33.34 -8.88 2.43
CA GLU A 364 34.78 -8.61 2.49
C GLU A 364 35.30 -8.08 1.15
N ASN A 365 34.85 -8.62 0.01
CA ASN A 365 35.20 -8.10 -1.32
C ASN A 365 34.71 -6.65 -1.51
N PHE A 366 33.45 -6.38 -1.16
CA PHE A 366 32.90 -5.03 -1.20
C PHE A 366 33.70 -4.05 -0.32
N THR A 367 34.07 -4.48 0.89
CA THR A 367 34.87 -3.69 1.83
C THR A 367 36.24 -3.36 1.25
N LYS A 368 36.94 -4.35 0.69
CA LYS A 368 38.26 -4.17 0.05
C LYS A 368 38.20 -3.21 -1.14
N LEU A 369 37.19 -3.32 -1.99
CA LEU A 369 37.02 -2.40 -3.12
C LEU A 369 36.83 -0.94 -2.66
N CYS A 370 36.12 -0.72 -1.55
CA CYS A 370 35.96 0.61 -0.95
C CYS A 370 37.29 1.11 -0.35
N GLU A 371 38.00 0.26 0.39
CA GLU A 371 39.32 0.57 0.97
C GLU A 371 40.35 0.93 -0.11
N GLU A 372 40.42 0.15 -1.20
CA GLU A 372 41.30 0.41 -2.34
C GLU A 372 40.99 1.77 -2.99
N TYR A 373 39.72 2.10 -3.16
CA TYR A 373 39.30 3.39 -3.73
C TYR A 373 39.70 4.56 -2.83
N VAL A 374 39.41 4.47 -1.53
CA VAL A 374 39.78 5.50 -0.54
C VAL A 374 41.30 5.65 -0.48
N GLN A 375 42.06 4.55 -0.42
CA GLN A 375 43.53 4.57 -0.42
C GLN A 375 44.10 5.20 -1.69
N GLN A 376 43.52 4.91 -2.85
CA GLN A 376 43.97 5.46 -4.13
C GLN A 376 43.84 6.98 -4.15
N HIS A 377 42.76 7.55 -3.60
CA HIS A 377 42.55 8.99 -3.54
C HIS A 377 43.33 9.65 -2.40
N PHE A 378 43.43 9.00 -1.24
CA PHE A 378 44.17 9.50 -0.08
C PHE A 378 45.68 9.58 -0.33
N SER A 379 46.23 8.66 -1.13
CA SER A 379 47.66 8.64 -1.47
C SER A 379 48.05 9.66 -2.56
N ARG A 380 47.08 10.33 -3.19
CA ARG A 380 47.39 11.37 -4.20
C ARG A 380 48.01 12.59 -3.51
N PRO A 381 49.02 13.22 -4.13
CA PRO A 381 49.57 14.48 -3.61
C PRO A 381 48.52 15.59 -3.72
N GLY A 382 48.36 16.37 -2.65
CA GLY A 382 47.41 17.49 -2.58
C GLY A 382 46.31 17.31 -1.52
N ILE A 383 45.64 18.41 -1.19
CA ILE A 383 44.55 18.41 -0.20
C ILE A 383 43.25 17.87 -0.82
N ASP A 384 43.01 18.13 -2.10
CA ASP A 384 41.80 17.70 -2.82
C ASP A 384 41.60 16.18 -2.80
N GLY A 385 42.68 15.41 -2.96
CA GLY A 385 42.64 13.94 -2.84
C GLY A 385 42.22 13.47 -1.45
N LYS A 386 42.70 14.15 -0.41
CA LYS A 386 42.34 13.89 0.98
C LYS A 386 40.90 14.29 1.29
N LEU A 387 40.44 15.43 0.79
CA LEU A 387 39.05 15.88 0.94
C LEU A 387 38.07 14.90 0.31
N ARG A 388 38.34 14.45 -0.93
CA ARG A 388 37.50 13.43 -1.59
C ARG A 388 37.49 12.10 -0.84
N ALA A 389 38.65 11.67 -0.34
CA ALA A 389 38.74 10.44 0.47
C ALA A 389 37.89 10.56 1.75
N ILE A 390 38.01 11.65 2.50
CA ILE A 390 37.26 11.87 3.74
C ILE A 390 35.76 12.04 3.47
N GLN A 391 35.37 12.72 2.39
CA GLN A 391 33.97 12.80 1.98
C GLN A 391 33.40 11.42 1.65
N THR A 392 34.16 10.57 0.95
CA THR A 392 33.76 9.18 0.67
C THR A 392 33.56 8.39 1.96
N VAL A 393 34.48 8.52 2.92
CA VAL A 393 34.36 7.90 4.25
C VAL A 393 33.12 8.41 4.99
N SER A 394 32.82 9.70 4.92
CA SER A 394 31.63 10.31 5.50
C SER A 394 30.34 9.67 4.97
N VAL A 395 30.23 9.45 3.65
CA VAL A 395 29.07 8.78 3.02
C VAL A 395 28.99 7.30 3.42
N LEU A 396 30.13 6.62 3.52
CA LEU A 396 30.20 5.21 3.95
C LEU A 396 29.81 5.03 5.43
N LEU A 397 30.15 6.00 6.30
CA LEU A 397 29.76 6.00 7.70
C LEU A 397 28.24 6.13 7.88
N GLN A 398 27.59 6.96 7.07
CA GLN A 398 26.12 7.09 7.05
C GLN A 398 25.42 5.84 6.49
N GLY A 399 26.05 5.11 5.57
CA GLY A 399 25.45 3.98 4.88
C GLY A 399 25.91 2.66 5.50
N PRO A 400 26.81 1.90 4.84
CA PRO A 400 27.42 0.70 5.43
C PRO A 400 28.44 1.09 6.51
N SER A 401 27.96 1.49 7.69
CA SER A 401 28.76 2.01 8.80
C SER A 401 29.95 1.13 9.21
N ASN A 402 29.85 -0.20 9.07
CA ASN A 402 30.97 -1.11 9.36
C ASN A 402 32.15 -0.93 8.38
N VAL A 403 31.86 -0.68 7.10
CA VAL A 403 32.85 -0.38 6.06
C VAL A 403 33.44 1.01 6.31
N GLY A 404 32.59 2.01 6.58
CA GLY A 404 33.03 3.37 6.91
C GLY A 404 34.00 3.41 8.11
N ASN A 405 33.71 2.65 9.17
CA ASN A 405 34.60 2.55 10.33
C ASN A 405 35.96 1.93 9.98
N ARG A 406 35.99 0.86 9.20
CA ARG A 406 37.26 0.26 8.73
C ARG A 406 38.08 1.24 7.89
N THR A 407 37.44 1.97 6.99
CA THR A 407 38.12 2.99 6.18
C THR A 407 38.63 4.17 7.01
N LEU A 408 37.95 4.51 8.12
CA LEU A 408 38.38 5.58 9.03
C LEU A 408 39.58 5.14 9.89
N GLU A 409 39.68 3.85 10.22
CA GLU A 409 40.79 3.23 10.97
C GLU A 409 42.07 3.05 10.13
N MET A 410 42.06 3.41 8.85
CA MET A 410 43.23 3.38 7.99
C MET A 410 44.33 4.33 8.50
N SER A 411 45.59 3.90 8.36
CA SER A 411 46.76 4.64 8.86
C SER A 411 46.82 6.07 8.29
N GLY A 412 46.86 7.06 9.18
CA GLY A 412 46.93 8.49 8.85
C GLY A 412 45.61 9.15 8.46
N MET A 413 44.49 8.42 8.36
CA MET A 413 43.18 8.99 7.97
C MET A 413 42.62 9.90 9.06
N MET A 414 42.59 9.45 10.32
CA MET A 414 42.15 10.28 11.46
C MET A 414 43.07 11.49 11.69
N ASP A 415 44.38 11.34 11.51
CA ASP A 415 45.32 12.47 11.62
C ASP A 415 45.03 13.53 10.56
N ALA A 416 44.66 13.11 9.35
CA ALA A 416 44.22 14.03 8.30
C ALA A 416 42.90 14.73 8.66
N VAL A 417 41.92 14.02 9.22
CA VAL A 417 40.65 14.62 9.70
C VAL A 417 40.92 15.68 10.79
N ILE A 418 41.80 15.38 11.74
CA ILE A 418 42.20 16.32 12.80
C ILE A 418 42.92 17.53 12.21
N SER A 419 43.83 17.30 11.25
CA SER A 419 44.55 18.39 10.57
C SER A 419 43.62 19.31 9.79
N LEU A 420 42.60 18.77 9.12
CA LEU A 420 41.61 19.56 8.40
C LEU A 420 40.68 20.34 9.34
N CYS A 421 40.35 19.79 10.51
CA CYS A 421 39.62 20.53 11.54
C CYS A 421 40.39 21.76 12.03
N ALA A 422 41.73 21.70 12.05
CA ALA A 422 42.59 22.81 12.45
C ALA A 422 42.92 23.78 11.30
N SER A 423 42.47 23.52 10.07
CA SER A 423 42.70 24.38 8.91
C SER A 423 41.90 25.69 9.02
N GLU A 424 42.37 26.76 8.37
CA GLU A 424 41.65 28.04 8.29
C GLU A 424 40.52 28.04 7.25
N ASP A 425 40.52 27.06 6.33
CA ASP A 425 39.49 26.95 5.29
C ASP A 425 38.21 26.33 5.85
N VAL A 426 37.08 27.01 5.58
CA VAL A 426 35.73 26.58 5.97
C VAL A 426 35.37 25.26 5.30
N THR A 427 35.80 25.02 4.06
CA THR A 427 35.45 23.81 3.30
C THR A 427 36.11 22.57 3.92
N HIS A 428 37.38 22.70 4.30
CA HIS A 428 38.16 21.68 5.02
C HIS A 428 37.54 21.35 6.37
N GLN A 429 37.20 22.39 7.14
CA GLN A 429 36.54 22.23 8.44
C GLN A 429 35.17 21.55 8.28
N GLN A 430 34.39 21.92 7.26
CA GLN A 430 33.07 21.36 7.03
C GLN A 430 33.13 19.85 6.77
N VAL A 431 33.94 19.41 5.80
CA VAL A 431 34.09 17.98 5.45
C VAL A 431 34.59 17.18 6.65
N ALA A 432 35.54 17.72 7.41
CA ALA A 432 36.11 17.03 8.57
C ALA A 432 35.11 16.91 9.74
N VAL A 433 34.36 17.97 10.04
CA VAL A 433 33.34 17.95 11.10
C VAL A 433 32.19 17.01 10.76
N GLU A 434 31.72 17.00 9.51
CA GLU A 434 30.67 16.09 9.06
C GLU A 434 31.10 14.62 9.19
N ALA A 435 32.35 14.29 8.82
CA ALA A 435 32.90 12.94 9.02
C ALA A 435 32.94 12.55 10.50
N LEU A 436 33.28 13.47 11.42
CA LEU A 436 33.25 13.23 12.87
C LEU A 436 31.84 12.97 13.40
N ILE A 437 30.84 13.73 12.91
CA ILE A 437 29.44 13.54 13.30
C ILE A 437 28.92 12.15 12.86
N HIS A 438 29.26 11.72 11.65
CA HIS A 438 28.85 10.40 11.14
C HIS A 438 29.58 9.27 11.85
N ALA A 439 30.83 9.49 12.30
CA ALA A 439 31.57 8.51 13.07
C ALA A 439 31.02 8.31 14.51
N ALA A 440 30.26 9.28 15.03
CA ALA A 440 29.69 9.25 16.38
C ALA A 440 28.45 8.32 16.55
N ASP A 441 28.07 7.53 15.54
CA ASP A 441 26.80 6.80 15.49
C ASP A 441 26.70 5.54 16.37
N LYS A 442 27.84 4.89 16.71
CA LYS A 442 27.86 3.63 17.50
C LYS A 442 28.67 3.73 18.80
N ALA A 443 27.97 3.69 19.92
CA ALA A 443 28.52 3.83 21.29
C ALA A 443 29.67 2.87 21.65
N LYS A 444 29.70 1.64 21.09
CA LYS A 444 30.71 0.61 21.45
C LYS A 444 32.08 0.80 20.78
N ARG A 445 32.19 1.55 19.67
CA ARG A 445 33.45 1.78 18.94
C ARG A 445 33.84 3.25 18.84
N ALA A 446 32.96 4.15 19.26
CA ALA A 446 33.25 5.58 19.34
C ALA A 446 34.22 5.96 20.46
N SER A 447 34.68 5.06 21.34
CA SER A 447 35.51 5.44 22.50
C SER A 447 36.79 6.21 22.13
N PHE A 448 37.48 5.81 21.07
CA PHE A 448 38.69 6.48 20.57
C PHE A 448 38.38 7.86 19.95
N ILE A 449 37.26 7.97 19.24
CA ILE A 449 36.78 9.23 18.63
C ILE A 449 36.19 10.17 19.69
N THR A 450 35.58 9.64 20.74
CA THR A 450 34.97 10.40 21.84
C THR A 450 36.04 11.06 22.70
N ALA A 451 37.19 10.41 22.89
CA ALA A 451 38.30 10.98 23.67
C ALA A 451 38.91 12.23 23.00
N ASN A 452 39.19 12.17 21.70
CA ASN A 452 39.87 13.26 20.98
C ASN A 452 38.88 14.22 20.27
N GLY A 453 37.79 13.70 19.71
CA GLY A 453 36.79 14.45 18.94
C GLY A 453 35.95 15.40 19.78
N VAL A 454 35.62 15.08 21.04
CA VAL A 454 34.85 15.98 21.91
C VAL A 454 35.61 17.27 22.21
N ALA A 455 36.92 17.17 22.46
CA ALA A 455 37.77 18.35 22.70
C ALA A 455 37.83 19.24 21.45
N LEU A 456 38.05 18.63 20.27
CA LEU A 456 38.08 19.32 18.98
C LEU A 456 36.75 20.01 18.66
N LEU A 457 35.61 19.32 18.82
CA LEU A 457 34.29 19.90 18.57
C LEU A 457 33.97 21.04 19.53
N LYS A 458 34.38 20.94 20.81
CA LYS A 458 34.25 22.03 21.80
C LYS A 458 35.09 23.24 21.40
N ASP A 459 36.31 23.01 20.92
CA ASP A 459 37.21 24.06 20.46
C ASP A 459 36.65 24.77 19.22
N LEU A 460 36.18 24.01 18.22
CA LEU A 460 35.54 24.55 17.02
C LEU A 460 34.28 25.35 17.36
N TYR A 461 33.44 24.86 18.28
CA TYR A 461 32.22 25.57 18.70
C TYR A 461 32.51 26.91 19.38
N LYS A 462 33.62 27.00 20.14
CA LYS A 462 34.01 28.21 20.89
C LYS A 462 34.85 29.20 20.10
N LYS A 463 35.77 28.70 19.25
CA LYS A 463 36.78 29.52 18.55
C LYS A 463 36.35 29.94 17.15
N SER A 464 35.46 29.18 16.50
CA SER A 464 35.00 29.54 15.15
C SER A 464 34.03 30.72 15.21
N GLU A 465 34.24 31.72 14.37
CA GLU A 465 33.31 32.84 14.19
C GLU A 465 32.19 32.50 13.18
N ASN A 466 32.35 31.43 12.40
CA ASN A 466 31.41 31.06 11.35
C ASN A 466 30.29 30.15 11.89
N ASP A 467 29.07 30.66 11.88
CA ASP A 467 27.89 29.93 12.36
C ASP A 467 27.67 28.59 11.61
N ARG A 468 28.11 28.45 10.35
CA ARG A 468 27.99 27.18 9.60
C ARG A 468 28.77 26.02 10.22
N ILE A 469 29.93 26.32 10.80
CA ILE A 469 30.78 25.34 11.47
C ILE A 469 30.33 25.14 12.92
N ARG A 470 29.94 26.23 13.60
CA ARG A 470 29.44 26.17 14.98
C ARG A 470 28.20 25.31 15.11
N VAL A 471 27.24 25.41 14.18
CA VAL A 471 26.02 24.58 14.19
C VAL A 471 26.39 23.10 14.06
N ARG A 472 27.27 22.73 13.11
CA ARG A 472 27.71 21.34 12.93
C ARG A 472 28.47 20.80 14.13
N ALA A 473 29.39 21.59 14.68
CA ALA A 473 30.13 21.23 15.88
C ALA A 473 29.20 20.98 17.07
N LEU A 474 28.15 21.81 17.21
CA LEU A 474 27.11 21.60 18.23
C LEU A 474 26.36 20.28 18.04
N VAL A 475 25.99 19.91 16.80
CA VAL A 475 25.31 18.63 16.52
C VAL A 475 26.19 17.45 16.93
N GLY A 476 27.48 17.47 16.59
CA GLY A 476 28.42 16.44 17.01
C GLY A 476 28.48 16.29 18.53
N LEU A 477 28.47 17.41 19.26
CA LEU A 477 28.41 17.41 20.73
C LEU A 477 27.08 16.86 21.27
N CYS A 478 25.95 17.26 20.67
CA CYS A 478 24.62 16.78 21.08
C CYS A 478 24.48 15.28 20.85
N LYS A 479 24.94 14.78 19.70
CA LYS A 479 24.92 13.36 19.35
C LYS A 479 25.77 12.54 20.33
N LEU A 480 27.00 12.96 20.60
CA LEU A 480 27.89 12.28 21.56
C LEU A 480 27.34 12.29 22.99
N GLY A 481 26.65 13.35 23.40
CA GLY A 481 26.02 13.44 24.72
C GLY A 481 24.62 12.82 24.82
N SER A 482 24.08 12.28 23.72
CA SER A 482 22.81 11.54 23.70
C SER A 482 22.98 10.03 23.93
N ALA A 483 24.21 9.56 24.16
CA ALA A 483 24.52 8.14 24.32
C ALA A 483 23.93 7.51 25.60
N GLY A 484 23.30 8.30 26.47
CA GLY A 484 22.57 7.86 27.68
C GLY A 484 21.09 7.51 27.44
N GLY A 485 20.56 7.72 26.23
CA GLY A 485 19.17 7.38 25.90
C GLY A 485 18.11 8.25 26.60
N THR A 486 16.96 7.65 26.90
CA THR A 486 15.80 8.30 27.55
C THR A 486 15.82 8.20 29.07
N ASP A 487 16.85 7.58 29.65
CA ASP A 487 16.93 7.38 31.10
C ASP A 487 17.27 8.70 31.80
N PHE A 488 16.31 9.22 32.57
CA PHE A 488 16.43 10.50 33.28
C PHE A 488 17.62 10.54 34.24
N SER A 489 17.97 9.40 34.82
CA SER A 489 19.06 9.28 35.80
C SER A 489 20.46 9.25 35.16
N MET A 490 20.57 8.96 33.86
CA MET A 490 21.82 8.87 33.11
C MET A 490 22.11 10.13 32.28
N LYS A 491 21.73 11.31 32.77
CA LYS A 491 22.03 12.59 32.10
C LYS A 491 23.53 12.76 31.91
N GLN A 492 23.99 12.77 30.66
CA GLN A 492 25.41 12.99 30.31
C GLN A 492 25.82 14.47 30.34
N PHE A 493 24.83 15.37 30.30
CA PHE A 493 25.03 16.81 30.37
C PHE A 493 24.67 17.36 31.76
N ALA A 494 25.41 18.36 32.22
CA ALA A 494 25.10 19.07 33.45
C ALA A 494 23.69 19.70 33.39
N GLU A 495 22.99 19.72 34.52
CA GLU A 495 21.61 20.21 34.63
C GLU A 495 21.45 21.62 34.04
N GLY A 496 20.43 21.81 33.18
CA GLY A 496 20.14 23.09 32.51
C GLY A 496 21.03 23.45 31.31
N SER A 497 22.09 22.67 31.00
CA SER A 497 22.91 22.90 29.80
C SER A 497 22.21 22.47 28.52
N THR A 498 21.44 21.38 28.54
CA THR A 498 20.62 20.89 27.41
C THR A 498 19.64 21.96 26.91
N LEU A 499 18.95 22.64 27.83
CA LEU A 499 18.01 23.72 27.51
C LEU A 499 18.69 24.91 26.83
N LYS A 500 19.92 25.27 27.24
CA LYS A 500 20.69 26.35 26.61
C LYS A 500 21.10 26.00 25.19
N LEU A 501 21.55 24.76 24.96
CA LEU A 501 21.90 24.28 23.63
C LEU A 501 20.66 24.24 22.71
N ALA A 502 19.51 23.79 23.23
CA ALA A 502 18.26 23.79 22.49
C ALA A 502 17.79 25.20 22.11
N LYS A 503 17.90 26.17 23.02
CA LYS A 503 17.66 27.60 22.74
C LYS A 503 18.53 28.13 21.60
N GLN A 504 19.80 27.75 21.58
CA GLN A 504 20.72 28.15 20.51
C GLN A 504 20.35 27.51 19.17
N CYS A 505 20.00 26.23 19.14
CA CYS A 505 19.50 25.55 17.93
C CYS A 505 18.23 26.22 17.38
N ARG A 506 17.26 26.57 18.25
CA ARG A 506 16.05 27.31 17.83
C ARG A 506 16.38 28.67 17.22
N LYS A 507 17.30 29.42 17.84
CA LYS A 507 17.72 30.72 17.30
C LYS A 507 18.33 30.60 15.89
N TRP A 508 19.15 29.59 15.64
CA TRP A 508 19.70 29.33 14.31
C TRP A 508 18.66 28.82 13.32
N LEU A 509 17.72 28.00 13.77
CA LEU A 509 16.60 27.52 12.96
C LEU A 509 15.71 28.66 12.44
N CYS A 510 15.39 29.62 13.31
CA CYS A 510 14.60 30.80 12.96
C CYS A 510 15.39 31.88 12.20
N ASN A 511 16.71 31.72 12.05
CA ASN A 511 17.53 32.72 11.37
C ASN A 511 17.50 32.52 9.84
N GLU A 512 16.71 33.35 9.14
CA GLU A 512 16.58 33.30 7.69
C GLU A 512 17.87 33.65 6.93
N SER A 513 18.83 34.31 7.57
CA SER A 513 20.14 34.59 6.95
C SER A 513 21.02 33.33 6.79
N LEU A 514 20.71 32.26 7.52
CA LEU A 514 21.40 30.98 7.38
C LEU A 514 20.78 30.15 6.23
N PRO A 515 21.62 29.56 5.36
CA PRO A 515 21.11 28.71 4.28
C PRO A 515 20.38 27.50 4.85
N ALA A 516 19.40 26.98 4.10
CA ALA A 516 18.60 25.82 4.51
C ALA A 516 19.46 24.61 4.92
N THR A 517 20.56 24.36 4.19
CA THR A 517 21.56 23.31 4.48
C THR A 517 22.21 23.45 5.86
N SER A 518 22.37 24.68 6.37
CA SER A 518 22.91 24.92 7.71
C SER A 518 21.82 24.88 8.79
N ARG A 519 20.61 25.34 8.46
CA ARG A 519 19.45 25.22 9.37
C ARG A 519 19.04 23.77 9.61
N ARG A 520 19.24 22.89 8.62
CA ARG A 520 19.08 21.43 8.76
C ARG A 520 19.78 20.87 9.99
N TRP A 521 21.06 21.23 10.17
CA TRP A 521 21.85 20.77 11.30
C TRP A 521 21.28 21.26 12.64
N SER A 522 20.61 22.42 12.67
CA SER A 522 19.92 22.87 13.89
C SER A 522 18.77 21.93 14.27
N VAL A 523 18.01 21.42 13.29
CA VAL A 523 16.97 20.41 13.52
C VAL A 523 17.56 19.07 13.93
N GLU A 524 18.68 18.66 13.31
CA GLU A 524 19.38 17.43 13.69
C GLU A 524 19.89 17.48 15.14
N GLY A 525 20.42 18.62 15.58
CA GLY A 525 20.75 18.85 16.99
C GLY A 525 19.53 18.75 17.91
N LEU A 526 18.40 19.35 17.51
CA LEU A 526 17.15 19.24 18.27
C LEU A 526 16.63 17.80 18.35
N ALA A 527 16.81 16.98 17.32
CA ALA A 527 16.42 15.56 17.36
C ALA A 527 17.08 14.81 18.51
N TYR A 528 18.37 15.09 18.80
CA TYR A 528 19.08 14.50 19.93
C TYR A 528 18.71 15.15 21.28
N LEU A 529 18.49 16.47 21.30
CA LEU A 529 18.17 17.21 22.52
C LEU A 529 16.73 16.98 23.01
N THR A 530 15.80 16.67 22.11
CA THR A 530 14.38 16.39 22.42
C THR A 530 14.14 15.05 23.11
N LEU A 531 15.18 14.26 23.39
CA LEU A 531 15.07 13.15 24.33
C LEU A 531 14.79 13.65 25.76
N ASP A 532 15.24 14.86 26.10
CA ASP A 532 14.97 15.51 27.38
C ASP A 532 13.56 16.13 27.40
N ALA A 533 12.76 15.74 28.38
CA ALA A 533 11.37 16.16 28.51
C ALA A 533 11.19 17.69 28.74
N ASP A 534 12.15 18.38 29.36
CA ASP A 534 12.11 19.83 29.50
C ASP A 534 12.26 20.54 28.15
N VAL A 535 13.10 19.98 27.27
CA VAL A 535 13.30 20.47 25.91
C VAL A 535 12.06 20.23 25.05
N LYS A 536 11.36 19.10 25.23
CA LYS A 536 10.10 18.79 24.53
C LYS A 536 9.05 19.88 24.79
N GLU A 537 8.83 20.25 26.05
CA GLU A 537 7.85 21.28 26.41
C GLU A 537 8.25 22.67 25.87
N ASP A 538 9.51 23.07 26.06
CA ASP A 538 10.01 24.38 25.60
C ASP A 538 9.95 24.51 24.06
N LEU A 539 10.23 23.42 23.32
CA LEU A 539 10.13 23.41 21.86
C LEU A 539 8.68 23.51 21.38
N VAL A 540 7.75 22.76 21.99
CA VAL A 540 6.34 22.76 21.58
C VAL A 540 5.63 24.08 21.91
N GLU A 541 6.11 24.81 22.92
CA GLU A 541 5.64 26.16 23.23
C GLU A 541 6.10 27.22 22.22
N ASP A 542 7.24 27.02 21.58
CA ASP A 542 7.80 27.94 20.59
C ASP A 542 7.22 27.70 19.19
N LYS A 543 6.09 28.36 18.91
CA LYS A 543 5.42 28.32 17.60
C LYS A 543 6.33 28.75 16.45
N SER A 544 7.26 29.69 16.69
CA SER A 544 8.14 30.21 15.63
C SER A 544 9.17 29.16 15.20
N ALA A 545 9.72 28.40 16.14
CA ALA A 545 10.63 27.30 15.86
C ALA A 545 9.91 26.13 15.15
N LEU A 546 8.67 25.80 15.57
CA LEU A 546 7.87 24.76 14.92
C LEU A 546 7.56 25.10 13.46
N LEU A 547 7.12 26.33 13.18
CA LEU A 547 6.83 26.77 11.82
C LEU A 547 8.10 26.75 10.95
N ALA A 548 9.23 27.25 11.47
CA ALA A 548 10.50 27.19 10.74
C ALA A 548 10.94 25.75 10.43
N MET A 549 10.75 24.82 11.37
CA MET A 549 11.01 23.39 11.17
C MET A 549 10.09 22.80 10.08
N PHE A 550 8.80 23.14 10.09
CA PHE A 550 7.84 22.65 9.11
C PHE A 550 8.09 23.23 7.71
N GLU A 551 8.52 24.48 7.60
CA GLU A 551 8.93 25.06 6.31
C GLU A 551 10.17 24.38 5.74
N LEU A 552 11.16 24.02 6.58
CA LEU A 552 12.30 23.22 6.12
C LEU A 552 11.88 21.82 5.65
N ALA A 553 10.92 21.18 6.33
CA ALA A 553 10.39 19.88 5.91
C ALA A 553 9.64 19.94 4.56
N LYS A 554 9.19 21.12 4.13
CA LYS A 554 8.55 21.35 2.82
C LYS A 554 9.57 21.72 1.73
N SER A 555 10.82 22.00 2.09
CA SER A 555 11.86 22.40 1.14
C SER A 555 12.30 21.25 0.22
N GLU A 556 13.11 21.55 -0.80
CA GLU A 556 13.66 20.56 -1.72
C GLU A 556 14.75 19.67 -1.08
N ASP A 557 15.33 20.12 0.03
CA ASP A 557 16.32 19.36 0.80
C ASP A 557 15.61 18.29 1.64
N LYS A 558 15.87 17.03 1.31
CA LYS A 558 15.22 15.86 1.91
C LYS A 558 16.06 15.25 3.02
N THR A 559 17.30 15.70 3.18
CA THR A 559 18.21 15.21 4.23
C THR A 559 17.77 15.64 5.64
N VAL A 560 16.84 16.61 5.75
CA VAL A 560 16.26 17.07 7.03
C VAL A 560 15.11 16.19 7.53
N LEU A 561 14.50 15.38 6.66
CA LEU A 561 13.23 14.69 6.94
C LEU A 561 13.32 13.75 8.13
N PHE A 562 14.42 12.99 8.23
CA PHE A 562 14.63 12.06 9.34
C PHE A 562 14.80 12.80 10.67
N ALA A 563 15.53 13.92 10.69
CA ALA A 563 15.70 14.74 11.88
C ALA A 563 14.37 15.35 12.36
N VAL A 564 13.55 15.85 11.43
CA VAL A 564 12.18 16.33 11.74
C VAL A 564 11.33 15.19 12.29
N GLY A 565 11.34 14.03 11.61
CA GLY A 565 10.59 12.85 12.04
C GLY A 565 10.99 12.38 13.43
N SER A 566 12.29 12.30 13.73
CA SER A 566 12.83 11.91 15.04
C SER A 566 12.47 12.92 16.13
N THR A 567 12.61 14.22 15.84
CA THR A 567 12.21 15.31 16.75
C THR A 567 10.72 15.20 17.11
N LEU A 568 9.87 14.95 16.10
CA LEU A 568 8.43 14.79 16.30
C LEU A 568 8.10 13.51 17.08
N VAL A 569 8.73 12.37 16.77
CA VAL A 569 8.56 11.12 17.52
C VAL A 569 8.89 11.29 18.99
N ASN A 570 9.96 12.03 19.30
CA ASN A 570 10.35 12.36 20.66
C ASN A 570 9.32 13.28 21.33
N CYS A 571 8.84 14.31 20.63
CA CYS A 571 7.81 15.22 21.14
C CYS A 571 6.43 14.56 21.33
N THR A 572 6.14 13.47 20.62
CA THR A 572 4.89 12.70 20.76
C THR A 572 5.03 11.45 21.61
N ASN A 573 6.22 11.18 22.17
CA ASN A 573 6.55 9.97 22.92
C ASN A 573 6.12 8.67 22.20
N SER A 574 6.28 8.62 20.88
CA SER A 574 5.81 7.51 20.04
C SER A 574 6.89 6.46 19.71
N TYR A 575 8.02 6.50 20.42
CA TYR A 575 9.06 5.48 20.36
C TYR A 575 8.64 4.23 21.16
N GLU A 576 9.21 3.07 20.82
CA GLU A 576 8.97 1.84 21.57
C GLU A 576 9.79 1.85 22.86
N VAL A 577 9.11 1.71 23.99
CA VAL A 577 9.73 1.45 25.29
C VAL A 577 9.42 0.00 25.62
N GLU A 578 10.42 -0.86 25.62
CA GLU A 578 10.31 -2.18 26.24
C GLU A 578 10.07 -1.94 27.73
N LYS A 579 8.83 -2.14 28.19
CA LYS A 579 8.53 -2.05 29.61
C LYS A 579 9.16 -3.26 30.29
N PRO A 580 10.14 -3.06 31.19
CA PRO A 580 10.73 -4.18 31.92
C PRO A 580 9.65 -4.88 32.74
N ASP A 581 9.74 -6.20 32.86
CA ASP A 581 8.83 -7.00 33.68
C ASP A 581 8.75 -6.40 35.10
N PRO A 582 7.56 -6.13 35.64
CA PRO A 582 7.39 -5.61 36.99
C PRO A 582 8.20 -6.38 38.06
N GLN A 583 8.30 -7.70 37.92
CA GLN A 583 9.07 -8.55 38.83
C GLN A 583 10.58 -8.32 38.69
N LEU A 584 11.08 -8.12 37.46
CA LEU A 584 12.48 -7.80 37.20
C LEU A 584 12.85 -6.40 37.74
N VAL A 585 11.93 -5.44 37.69
CA VAL A 585 12.12 -4.10 38.27
C VAL A 585 12.21 -4.18 39.80
N GLU A 586 11.36 -4.96 40.45
CA GLU A 586 11.43 -5.17 41.91
C GLU A 586 12.72 -5.88 42.33
N LEU A 587 13.16 -6.88 41.56
CA LEU A 587 14.44 -7.55 41.77
C LEU A 587 15.64 -6.60 41.56
N ALA A 588 15.60 -5.73 40.55
CA ALA A 588 16.64 -4.72 40.33
C ALA A 588 16.71 -3.71 41.49
N LYS A 589 15.55 -3.25 41.99
CA LYS A 589 15.46 -2.41 43.21
C LYS A 589 16.05 -3.10 44.43
N TYR A 590 15.75 -4.39 44.62
CA TYR A 590 16.30 -5.20 45.72
C TYR A 590 17.82 -5.40 45.57
N ALA A 591 18.30 -5.64 44.35
CA ALA A 591 19.70 -5.82 44.02
C ALA A 591 20.51 -4.49 43.98
N LYS A 592 19.88 -3.35 44.25
CA LYS A 592 20.45 -1.99 44.07
C LYS A 592 21.03 -1.75 42.68
N GLN A 593 20.49 -2.44 41.67
CA GLN A 593 20.81 -2.15 40.28
C GLN A 593 20.01 -0.93 39.82
N HIS A 594 20.57 -0.23 38.84
CA HIS A 594 19.99 0.98 38.31
C HIS A 594 18.64 0.73 37.64
N VAL A 595 17.61 1.50 37.99
CA VAL A 595 16.25 1.40 37.44
C VAL A 595 15.98 2.66 36.63
N PRO A 596 15.65 2.53 35.32
CA PRO A 596 15.27 3.68 34.51
C PRO A 596 14.05 4.40 35.09
N GLU A 597 14.15 5.71 35.27
CA GLU A 597 13.05 6.56 35.77
C GLU A 597 12.42 7.35 34.63
N GLU A 598 11.08 7.35 34.55
CA GLU A 598 10.34 8.19 33.61
C GLU A 598 10.19 9.62 34.14
N HIS A 599 10.36 10.61 33.26
CA HIS A 599 10.22 12.01 33.62
C HIS A 599 8.74 12.38 33.84
N PRO A 600 8.39 13.21 34.85
CA PRO A 600 7.00 13.63 35.10
C PRO A 600 6.31 14.30 33.90
N LYS A 601 7.06 15.03 33.08
CA LYS A 601 6.55 15.71 31.86
C LYS A 601 6.36 14.78 30.66
N ASP A 602 6.70 13.50 30.79
CA ASP A 602 6.44 12.46 29.79
C ASP A 602 5.18 11.63 30.09
N ALA A 603 4.45 11.97 31.15
CA ALA A 603 3.14 11.39 31.45
C ALA A 603 2.09 11.72 30.38
N SER A 604 1.08 10.85 30.23
CA SER A 604 0.04 10.94 29.18
C SER A 604 -0.63 12.31 29.09
N SER A 605 -0.89 12.96 30.22
CA SER A 605 -1.56 14.27 30.26
C SER A 605 -0.72 15.41 29.66
N TYR A 606 0.61 15.35 29.78
CA TYR A 606 1.51 16.30 29.13
C TYR A 606 1.64 16.01 27.64
N VAL A 607 1.74 14.73 27.28
CA VAL A 607 1.78 14.29 25.87
C VAL A 607 0.52 14.75 25.11
N GLU A 608 -0.65 14.59 25.70
CA GLU A 608 -1.91 15.07 25.10
C GLU A 608 -1.93 16.58 24.87
N LYS A 609 -1.43 17.38 25.82
CA LYS A 609 -1.30 18.84 25.65
C LYS A 609 -0.32 19.19 24.54
N ARG A 610 0.81 18.47 24.44
CA ARG A 610 1.78 18.65 23.35
C ARG A 610 1.17 18.33 21.99
N LEU A 611 0.42 17.24 21.88
CA LEU A 611 -0.25 16.85 20.63
C LEU A 611 -1.22 17.92 20.12
N VAL A 612 -2.03 18.51 21.00
CA VAL A 612 -2.94 19.61 20.63
C VAL A 612 -2.17 20.81 20.09
N LYS A 613 -1.12 21.25 20.79
CA LYS A 613 -0.26 22.36 20.34
C LYS A 613 0.40 22.08 18.98
N LEU A 614 0.86 20.85 18.75
CA LEU A 614 1.44 20.42 17.47
C LEU A 614 0.40 20.43 16.33
N LEU A 615 -0.83 20.01 16.60
CA LEU A 615 -1.94 20.07 15.64
C LEU A 615 -2.30 21.51 15.27
N GLU A 616 -2.40 22.41 16.26
CA GLU A 616 -2.61 23.83 16.04
C GLU A 616 -1.48 24.47 15.20
N ALA A 617 -0.24 24.01 15.39
CA ALA A 617 0.91 24.48 14.61
C ALA A 617 0.95 23.93 13.17
N GLY A 618 0.04 23.02 12.79
CA GLY A 618 -0.09 22.51 11.43
C GLY A 618 0.83 21.34 11.08
N VAL A 619 1.22 20.51 12.07
CA VAL A 619 2.13 19.37 11.87
C VAL A 619 1.66 18.39 10.78
N VAL A 620 0.36 18.17 10.63
CA VAL A 620 -0.19 17.24 9.63
C VAL A 620 0.12 17.71 8.21
N SER A 621 0.01 19.02 7.94
CA SER A 621 0.34 19.59 6.62
C SER A 621 1.81 19.35 6.25
N ALA A 622 2.71 19.44 7.22
CA ALA A 622 4.13 19.15 7.05
C ALA A 622 4.34 17.66 6.75
N LEU A 623 3.79 16.76 7.57
CA LEU A 623 3.89 15.30 7.36
C LEU A 623 3.33 14.87 6.00
N VAL A 624 2.20 15.44 5.58
CA VAL A 624 1.60 15.16 4.26
C VAL A 624 2.55 15.60 3.14
N CYS A 625 3.26 16.71 3.28
CA CYS A 625 4.29 17.13 2.32
C CYS A 625 5.46 16.14 2.30
N MET A 626 5.94 15.70 3.46
CA MET A 626 7.02 14.71 3.58
C MET A 626 6.67 13.38 2.88
N VAL A 627 5.40 12.94 2.95
CA VAL A 627 4.93 11.69 2.32
C VAL A 627 4.69 11.84 0.82
N LYS A 628 4.16 12.98 0.35
CA LYS A 628 3.86 13.22 -1.08
C LYS A 628 5.10 13.24 -1.96
N GLN A 629 6.26 13.56 -1.39
CA GLN A 629 7.52 13.52 -2.10
C GLN A 629 7.95 12.05 -2.23
N GLU A 630 7.60 11.39 -3.34
CA GLU A 630 8.01 10.01 -3.70
C GLU A 630 9.53 9.91 -3.97
N SER A 631 10.33 10.26 -2.97
CA SER A 631 11.78 10.27 -3.04
C SER A 631 12.34 9.07 -2.29
N PRO A 632 13.30 8.32 -2.85
CA PRO A 632 14.04 7.28 -2.12
C PRO A 632 14.89 7.79 -0.96
N ALA A 633 15.13 9.11 -0.90
CA ALA A 633 15.63 9.79 0.30
C ALA A 633 14.72 9.61 1.53
N LEU A 634 13.43 9.29 1.34
CA LEU A 634 12.53 8.90 2.43
C LEU A 634 12.82 7.45 2.82
N THR A 635 13.83 7.28 3.69
CA THR A 635 14.22 5.98 4.24
C THR A 635 13.04 5.28 4.91
N GLU A 636 13.08 3.96 4.97
CA GLU A 636 12.05 3.15 5.63
C GLU A 636 11.89 3.58 7.11
N ALA A 637 13.00 3.92 7.78
CA ALA A 637 12.99 4.46 9.14
C ALA A 637 12.26 5.83 9.24
N CYS A 638 12.42 6.71 8.26
CA CYS A 638 11.72 7.99 8.23
C CYS A 638 10.20 7.79 8.04
N ARG A 639 9.80 6.87 7.17
CA ARG A 639 8.38 6.50 6.98
C ARG A 639 7.77 5.91 8.25
N GLU A 640 8.54 5.11 8.98
CA GLU A 640 8.11 4.58 10.27
C GLU A 640 7.90 5.71 11.29
N CYS A 641 8.83 6.67 11.38
CA CYS A 641 8.68 7.84 12.25
C CYS A 641 7.40 8.61 11.93
N ILE A 642 7.14 8.89 10.65
CA ILE A 642 5.92 9.58 10.21
C ILE A 642 4.67 8.78 10.60
N ALA A 643 4.66 7.46 10.40
CA ALA A 643 3.54 6.60 10.78
C ALA A 643 3.28 6.60 12.30
N ARG A 644 4.34 6.58 13.12
CA ARG A 644 4.26 6.67 14.59
C ARG A 644 3.65 8.00 15.03
N VAL A 645 4.09 9.11 14.44
CA VAL A 645 3.55 10.45 14.75
C VAL A 645 2.08 10.55 14.34
N PHE A 646 1.71 10.07 13.15
CA PHE A 646 0.30 10.03 12.75
C PHE A 646 -0.58 9.23 13.71
N LEU A 647 -0.11 8.06 14.17
CA LEU A 647 -0.85 7.25 15.14
C LEU A 647 -1.06 7.99 16.47
N ALA A 648 -0.07 8.75 16.93
CA ALA A 648 -0.19 9.58 18.13
C ALA A 648 -1.22 10.71 17.93
N LEU A 649 -1.18 11.39 16.77
CA LEU A 649 -2.10 12.49 16.44
C LEU A 649 -3.56 12.04 16.33
N VAL A 650 -3.84 10.81 15.88
CA VAL A 650 -5.20 10.27 15.80
C VAL A 650 -5.65 9.55 17.07
N GLY A 651 -4.83 9.57 18.13
CA GLY A 651 -5.13 8.93 19.41
C GLY A 651 -6.47 9.41 19.97
N ARG A 652 -6.64 10.74 20.08
CA ARG A 652 -7.87 11.40 20.52
C ARG A 652 -8.91 11.44 19.40
N GLN A 653 -10.17 11.20 19.74
CA GLN A 653 -11.26 11.18 18.76
C GLN A 653 -11.57 12.57 18.17
N GLU A 654 -11.50 13.62 18.98
CA GLU A 654 -11.78 15.01 18.60
C GLU A 654 -10.84 15.53 17.50
N ASP A 655 -9.58 15.10 17.54
CA ASP A 655 -8.52 15.57 16.65
C ASP A 655 -8.58 14.94 15.25
N ARG A 656 -9.26 13.78 15.12
CA ARG A 656 -9.29 12.98 13.87
C ARG A 656 -9.88 13.76 12.70
N GLY A 657 -10.89 14.60 12.95
CA GLY A 657 -11.49 15.45 11.92
C GLY A 657 -10.49 16.45 11.32
N THR A 658 -9.67 17.09 12.16
CA THR A 658 -8.61 18.02 11.74
C THR A 658 -7.53 17.31 10.95
N VAL A 659 -7.12 16.11 11.38
CA VAL A 659 -6.12 15.28 10.66
C VAL A 659 -6.64 14.91 9.26
N VAL A 660 -7.91 14.54 9.13
CA VAL A 660 -8.53 14.25 7.83
C VAL A 660 -8.60 15.49 6.95
N ALA A 661 -9.04 16.63 7.49
CA ALA A 661 -9.15 17.90 6.77
C ALA A 661 -7.80 18.38 6.20
N GLN A 662 -6.70 18.17 6.95
CA GLN A 662 -5.34 18.50 6.50
C GLN A 662 -4.73 17.45 5.54
N GLY A 663 -5.48 16.40 5.17
CA GLY A 663 -5.06 15.40 4.18
C GLY A 663 -4.31 14.20 4.75
N GLY A 664 -4.34 13.99 6.07
CA GLY A 664 -3.67 12.86 6.74
C GLY A 664 -4.14 11.50 6.25
N GLY A 665 -5.45 11.34 5.97
CA GLY A 665 -6.01 10.11 5.41
C GLY A 665 -5.39 9.72 4.07
N LYS A 666 -5.11 10.72 3.20
CA LYS A 666 -4.43 10.49 1.90
C LYS A 666 -2.97 10.05 2.09
N ALA A 667 -2.26 10.63 3.05
CA ALA A 667 -0.84 10.33 3.28
C ALA A 667 -0.63 8.95 3.93
N LEU A 668 -1.58 8.48 4.75
CA LEU A 668 -1.45 7.21 5.45
C LEU A 668 -1.56 5.97 4.55
N ILE A 669 -2.27 6.04 3.42
CA ILE A 669 -2.46 4.91 2.48
C ILE A 669 -1.12 4.37 1.93
N PRO A 670 -0.24 5.20 1.32
CA PRO A 670 1.06 4.71 0.86
C PRO A 670 1.95 4.25 2.02
N LEU A 671 1.88 4.90 3.19
CA LEU A 671 2.64 4.48 4.38
C LEU A 671 2.20 3.12 4.93
N ALA A 672 0.95 2.74 4.75
CA ALA A 672 0.45 1.43 5.15
C ALA A 672 0.81 0.31 4.15
N SER A 673 1.20 0.68 2.93
CA SER A 673 1.59 -0.26 1.88
C SER A 673 3.11 -0.43 1.77
N ASP A 674 3.86 0.69 1.81
CA ASP A 674 5.30 0.74 1.54
C ASP A 674 6.08 1.37 2.70
N ASN A 675 6.41 0.55 3.70
CA ASN A 675 7.08 0.93 4.94
C ASN A 675 7.74 -0.28 5.62
N THR A 676 8.43 -0.07 6.75
CA THR A 676 8.84 -1.16 7.65
C THR A 676 7.61 -1.93 8.13
N ASP A 677 7.75 -3.19 8.54
CA ASP A 677 6.59 -3.98 8.98
C ASP A 677 5.91 -3.35 10.21
N VAL A 678 6.70 -2.79 11.13
CA VAL A 678 6.18 -1.98 12.26
C VAL A 678 5.46 -0.74 11.73
N GLY A 679 6.09 0.02 10.82
CA GLY A 679 5.52 1.23 10.24
C GLY A 679 4.20 0.99 9.50
N LYS A 680 4.08 -0.13 8.78
CA LYS A 680 2.83 -0.55 8.11
C LYS A 680 1.73 -0.79 9.13
N ILE A 681 2.02 -1.50 10.22
CA ILE A 681 1.05 -1.76 11.30
C ILE A 681 0.59 -0.45 11.93
N LYS A 682 1.52 0.45 12.29
CA LYS A 682 1.17 1.76 12.90
C LYS A 682 0.34 2.63 11.96
N ALA A 683 0.70 2.69 10.67
CA ALA A 683 -0.05 3.44 9.67
C ALA A 683 -1.44 2.85 9.42
N ALA A 684 -1.55 1.52 9.33
CA ALA A 684 -2.84 0.84 9.19
C ALA A 684 -3.73 1.06 10.43
N GLN A 685 -3.15 1.05 11.63
CA GLN A 685 -3.88 1.33 12.87
C GLN A 685 -4.41 2.77 12.89
N ALA A 686 -3.62 3.73 12.42
CA ALA A 686 -4.06 5.12 12.28
C ALA A 686 -5.23 5.25 11.28
N LEU A 687 -5.17 4.53 10.15
CA LEU A 687 -6.27 4.45 9.18
C LEU A 687 -7.54 3.84 9.81
N ALA A 688 -7.39 2.79 10.61
CA ALA A 688 -8.52 2.18 11.32
C ALA A 688 -9.22 3.19 12.22
N LYS A 689 -8.47 3.90 13.07
CA LYS A 689 -9.01 4.95 13.98
C LYS A 689 -9.77 6.07 13.25
N ILE A 690 -9.25 6.50 12.09
CA ILE A 690 -9.92 7.49 11.24
C ILE A 690 -11.22 6.93 10.68
N THR A 691 -11.18 5.70 10.12
CA THR A 691 -12.33 5.03 9.48
C THR A 691 -13.46 4.73 10.46
N ILE A 692 -13.15 4.50 11.73
CA ILE A 692 -14.15 4.26 12.80
C ILE A 692 -15.00 5.51 13.06
N THR A 693 -14.38 6.71 13.00
CA THR A 693 -14.99 7.94 13.55
C THR A 693 -15.42 8.94 12.49
N SER A 694 -14.75 8.96 11.34
CA SER A 694 -15.06 9.86 10.23
C SER A 694 -15.80 9.09 9.14
N ASN A 695 -16.73 9.74 8.44
CA ASN A 695 -17.37 9.14 7.28
C ASN A 695 -16.29 8.74 6.24
N PRO A 696 -16.15 7.44 5.88
CA PRO A 696 -15.10 6.98 4.99
C PRO A 696 -15.13 7.62 3.59
N GLU A 697 -16.30 8.04 3.09
CA GLU A 697 -16.42 8.72 1.79
C GLU A 697 -15.78 10.12 1.81
N ILE A 698 -15.84 10.81 2.96
CA ILE A 698 -15.21 12.12 3.16
C ILE A 698 -13.72 11.94 3.47
N ALA A 699 -13.38 10.95 4.31
CA ALA A 699 -11.99 10.70 4.70
C ALA A 699 -11.13 10.21 3.53
N PHE A 700 -11.70 9.44 2.60
CA PHE A 700 -11.00 8.80 1.49
C PHE A 700 -11.75 8.98 0.16
N PRO A 701 -11.70 10.17 -0.47
CA PRO A 701 -12.51 10.46 -1.64
C PRO A 701 -12.06 9.67 -2.89
N GLY A 702 -13.04 9.22 -3.67
CA GLY A 702 -12.85 8.55 -4.97
C GLY A 702 -12.40 7.09 -4.83
N GLU A 703 -11.46 6.65 -5.66
CA GLU A 703 -10.98 5.26 -5.68
C GLU A 703 -10.13 4.88 -4.45
N ARG A 704 -9.67 5.85 -3.67
CA ARG A 704 -8.80 5.63 -2.52
C ARG A 704 -9.44 4.83 -1.39
N ILE A 705 -10.76 4.89 -1.27
CA ILE A 705 -11.50 4.10 -0.26
C ILE A 705 -11.25 2.59 -0.43
N TYR A 706 -11.02 2.12 -1.66
CA TYR A 706 -10.74 0.71 -1.95
C TYR A 706 -9.31 0.30 -1.56
N GLU A 707 -8.37 1.25 -1.55
CA GLU A 707 -6.98 1.00 -1.18
C GLU A 707 -6.82 0.77 0.34
N VAL A 708 -7.70 1.38 1.15
CA VAL A 708 -7.68 1.25 2.63
C VAL A 708 -8.01 -0.18 3.10
N VAL A 709 -8.76 -0.95 2.31
CA VAL A 709 -9.20 -2.31 2.68
C VAL A 709 -8.01 -3.23 2.96
N ARG A 710 -6.99 -3.24 2.10
CA ARG A 710 -5.86 -4.18 2.21
C ARG A 710 -5.03 -3.95 3.49
N PRO A 711 -4.64 -2.72 3.85
CA PRO A 711 -4.06 -2.42 5.17
C PRO A 711 -4.89 -2.89 6.35
N LEU A 712 -6.20 -2.65 6.34
CA LEU A 712 -7.07 -3.07 7.46
C LEU A 712 -7.13 -4.60 7.59
N VAL A 713 -7.18 -5.34 6.48
CA VAL A 713 -7.13 -6.81 6.49
C VAL A 713 -5.77 -7.36 6.94
N SER A 714 -4.69 -6.59 6.76
CA SER A 714 -3.36 -6.95 7.26
C SER A 714 -3.26 -6.90 8.77
N LEU A 715 -4.01 -5.99 9.42
CA LEU A 715 -4.10 -5.89 10.89
C LEU A 715 -4.83 -7.06 11.54
N LEU A 716 -5.55 -7.89 10.78
CA LEU A 716 -6.21 -9.11 11.27
C LEU A 716 -5.24 -10.31 11.35
N SER A 717 -3.93 -10.08 11.47
CA SER A 717 -2.94 -11.13 11.69
C SER A 717 -2.79 -11.43 13.18
N LEU A 718 -2.36 -12.66 13.50
CA LEU A 718 -2.08 -13.12 14.87
C LEU A 718 -0.86 -12.41 15.50
N GLU A 719 -0.04 -11.75 14.69
CA GLU A 719 1.13 -10.98 15.15
C GLU A 719 0.74 -9.60 15.70
N CYS A 720 -0.49 -9.15 15.41
CA CYS A 720 -1.01 -7.87 15.89
C CYS A 720 -1.64 -8.00 17.29
N THR A 721 -1.70 -6.89 18.01
CA THR A 721 -2.38 -6.84 19.31
C THR A 721 -3.90 -6.93 19.17
N LEU A 722 -4.59 -7.43 20.20
CA LEU A 722 -6.06 -7.50 20.21
C LEU A 722 -6.74 -6.14 19.98
N LEU A 723 -6.14 -5.05 20.50
CA LEU A 723 -6.64 -3.69 20.26
C LEU A 723 -6.59 -3.32 18.76
N GLN A 724 -5.50 -3.67 18.08
CA GLN A 724 -5.37 -3.43 16.63
C GLN A 724 -6.36 -4.26 15.84
N ASN A 725 -6.59 -5.52 16.23
CA ASN A 725 -7.59 -6.37 15.59
C ASN A 725 -8.99 -5.78 15.77
N PHE A 726 -9.34 -5.36 16.99
CA PHE A 726 -10.61 -4.72 17.32
C PHE A 726 -10.85 -3.46 16.48
N GLU A 727 -9.87 -2.55 16.42
CA GLU A 727 -9.96 -1.32 15.62
C GLU A 727 -10.10 -1.63 14.12
N ALA A 728 -9.40 -2.64 13.61
CA ALA A 728 -9.52 -3.06 12.22
C ALA A 728 -10.91 -3.63 11.91
N LEU A 729 -11.49 -4.45 12.80
CA LEU A 729 -12.83 -5.02 12.64
C LEU A 729 -13.90 -3.93 12.64
N MET A 730 -13.82 -2.95 13.53
CA MET A 730 -14.75 -1.83 13.53
C MET A 730 -14.65 -1.00 12.24
N ALA A 731 -13.42 -0.73 11.76
CA ALA A 731 -13.22 -0.02 10.51
C ALA A 731 -13.78 -0.79 9.29
N LEU A 732 -13.54 -2.11 9.22
CA LEU A 732 -14.08 -2.96 8.16
C LEU A 732 -15.62 -3.06 8.22
N THR A 733 -16.20 -3.07 9.42
CA THR A 733 -17.65 -3.05 9.62
C THR A 733 -18.28 -1.83 8.97
N ASN A 734 -17.71 -0.64 9.23
CA ASN A 734 -18.15 0.61 8.62
C ASN A 734 -18.02 0.58 7.09
N LEU A 735 -16.90 0.08 6.55
CA LEU A 735 -16.69 -0.01 5.09
C LEU A 735 -17.64 -0.99 4.40
N ALA A 736 -17.91 -2.13 5.03
CA ALA A 736 -18.83 -3.15 4.51
C ALA A 736 -20.28 -2.63 4.42
N GLY A 737 -20.65 -1.69 5.30
CA GLY A 737 -21.98 -1.06 5.31
C GLY A 737 -22.25 -0.08 4.17
N ILE A 738 -21.22 0.43 3.49
CA ILE A 738 -21.38 1.54 2.51
C ILE A 738 -21.81 1.06 1.13
N SER A 739 -21.06 0.13 0.51
CA SER A 739 -21.32 -0.26 -0.88
C SER A 739 -20.98 -1.72 -1.19
N GLU A 740 -21.68 -2.29 -2.18
CA GLU A 740 -21.43 -3.66 -2.65
C GLU A 740 -20.01 -3.83 -3.22
N ARG A 741 -19.48 -2.81 -3.90
CA ARG A 741 -18.11 -2.84 -4.43
C ARG A 741 -17.06 -2.95 -3.31
N LEU A 742 -17.28 -2.29 -2.17
CA LEU A 742 -16.39 -2.41 -1.01
C LEU A 742 -16.46 -3.80 -0.39
N ARG A 743 -17.67 -4.37 -0.24
CA ARG A 743 -17.83 -5.76 0.22
C ARG A 743 -17.08 -6.74 -0.68
N GLN A 744 -17.25 -6.64 -2.00
CA GLN A 744 -16.51 -7.46 -2.96
C GLN A 744 -14.99 -7.29 -2.84
N LYS A 745 -14.50 -6.08 -2.56
CA LYS A 745 -13.08 -5.84 -2.33
C LYS A 745 -12.59 -6.52 -1.04
N ILE A 746 -13.34 -6.44 0.05
CA ILE A 746 -13.03 -7.13 1.32
C ILE A 746 -12.95 -8.65 1.12
N ILE A 747 -13.89 -9.22 0.37
CA ILE A 747 -13.93 -10.65 0.05
C ILE A 747 -12.72 -11.05 -0.82
N LYS A 748 -12.41 -10.26 -1.86
CA LYS A 748 -11.25 -10.51 -2.75
C LYS A 748 -9.91 -10.51 -2.00
N GLU A 749 -9.77 -9.72 -0.93
CA GLU A 749 -8.58 -9.71 -0.06
C GLU A 749 -8.54 -10.87 0.96
N LYS A 750 -9.44 -11.87 0.85
CA LYS A 750 -9.52 -13.05 1.73
C LYS A 750 -9.71 -12.70 3.22
N ALA A 751 -10.47 -11.65 3.51
CA ALA A 751 -10.74 -11.22 4.88
C ALA A 751 -11.72 -12.16 5.62
N VAL A 752 -12.68 -12.76 4.90
CA VAL A 752 -13.79 -13.53 5.49
C VAL A 752 -13.31 -14.63 6.46
N PRO A 753 -12.36 -15.53 6.10
CA PRO A 753 -11.90 -16.56 7.03
C PRO A 753 -11.18 -16.01 8.27
N LYS A 754 -10.54 -14.85 8.15
CA LYS A 754 -9.89 -14.19 9.30
C LYS A 754 -10.94 -13.63 10.25
N ILE A 755 -11.95 -12.93 9.71
CA ILE A 755 -13.07 -12.38 10.49
C ILE A 755 -13.83 -13.52 11.19
N GLU A 756 -14.04 -14.65 10.50
CA GLU A 756 -14.63 -15.87 11.10
C GLU A 756 -13.79 -16.36 12.29
N GLY A 757 -12.46 -16.38 12.20
CA GLY A 757 -11.60 -16.73 13.32
C GLY A 757 -11.84 -15.87 14.57
N TYR A 758 -11.98 -14.55 14.38
CA TYR A 758 -12.27 -13.61 15.47
C TYR A 758 -13.68 -13.72 16.05
N MET A 759 -14.61 -14.41 15.36
CA MET A 759 -15.90 -14.73 15.96
C MET A 759 -15.77 -15.78 17.07
N PHE A 760 -14.69 -16.56 17.13
CA PHE A 760 -14.47 -17.59 18.17
C PHE A 760 -13.57 -17.11 19.32
N GLU A 761 -13.11 -15.86 19.29
CA GLU A 761 -12.28 -15.30 20.36
C GLU A 761 -13.03 -15.16 21.68
N GLU A 762 -12.31 -15.30 22.79
CA GLU A 762 -12.88 -15.15 24.15
C GLU A 762 -13.20 -13.70 24.49
N HIS A 763 -12.53 -12.74 23.84
CA HIS A 763 -12.70 -11.33 24.13
C HIS A 763 -14.01 -10.77 23.54
N ASP A 764 -14.96 -10.41 24.42
CA ASP A 764 -16.32 -9.96 24.07
C ASP A 764 -16.37 -8.88 22.97
N LEU A 765 -15.62 -7.78 23.14
CA LEU A 765 -15.64 -6.68 22.16
C LEU A 765 -15.15 -7.08 20.77
N VAL A 766 -14.15 -7.96 20.69
CA VAL A 766 -13.58 -8.45 19.42
C VAL A 766 -14.59 -9.37 18.74
N ARG A 767 -15.15 -10.31 19.50
CA ARG A 767 -16.18 -11.24 19.05
C ARG A 767 -17.43 -10.53 18.54
N ALA A 768 -17.93 -9.53 19.27
CA ALA A 768 -19.06 -8.71 18.87
C ALA A 768 -18.77 -7.93 17.57
N SER A 769 -17.59 -7.31 17.47
CA SER A 769 -17.19 -6.54 16.28
C SER A 769 -16.98 -7.42 15.05
N ALA A 770 -16.43 -8.62 15.22
CA ALA A 770 -16.29 -9.60 14.13
C ALA A 770 -17.66 -10.05 13.60
N THR A 771 -18.60 -10.33 14.51
CA THR A 771 -19.96 -10.72 14.17
C THR A 771 -20.72 -9.60 13.47
N GLU A 772 -20.53 -8.35 13.92
CA GLU A 772 -21.10 -7.15 13.28
C GLU A 772 -20.53 -6.92 11.87
N CYS A 773 -19.22 -7.12 11.69
CA CYS A 773 -18.59 -7.07 10.37
C CYS A 773 -19.17 -8.13 9.44
N MET A 774 -19.39 -9.35 9.95
CA MET A 774 -20.00 -10.44 9.18
C MET A 774 -21.44 -10.13 8.80
N CYS A 775 -22.21 -9.50 9.69
CA CYS A 775 -23.57 -9.04 9.45
C CYS A 775 -23.65 -8.17 8.18
N ASN A 776 -22.76 -7.18 8.06
CA ASN A 776 -22.71 -6.32 6.87
C ASN A 776 -22.21 -7.05 5.62
N LEU A 777 -21.31 -8.03 5.76
CA LEU A 777 -20.76 -8.80 4.63
C LEU A 777 -21.77 -9.80 4.03
N VAL A 778 -22.71 -10.31 4.83
CA VAL A 778 -23.78 -11.23 4.40
C VAL A 778 -24.72 -10.63 3.35
N LEU A 779 -24.75 -9.30 3.20
CA LEU A 779 -25.44 -8.64 2.09
C LEU A 779 -24.89 -9.04 0.70
N SER A 780 -23.66 -9.55 0.64
CA SER A 780 -23.08 -10.07 -0.60
C SER A 780 -23.46 -11.53 -0.85
N THR A 781 -23.92 -11.82 -2.07
CA THR A 781 -24.30 -13.18 -2.50
C THR A 781 -23.16 -14.20 -2.39
N GLU A 782 -21.90 -13.77 -2.45
CA GLU A 782 -20.74 -14.66 -2.29
C GLU A 782 -20.62 -15.18 -0.86
N VAL A 783 -20.90 -14.33 0.13
CA VAL A 783 -20.86 -14.69 1.56
C VAL A 783 -22.06 -15.56 1.91
N GLN A 784 -23.25 -15.26 1.38
CA GLN A 784 -24.44 -16.10 1.57
C GLN A 784 -24.22 -17.56 1.14
N LYS A 785 -23.51 -17.77 0.02
CA LYS A 785 -23.13 -19.11 -0.45
C LYS A 785 -22.24 -19.87 0.53
N LEU A 786 -21.42 -19.18 1.34
CA LEU A 786 -20.60 -19.82 2.38
C LEU A 786 -21.45 -20.42 3.50
N TYR A 787 -22.58 -19.78 3.84
CA TYR A 787 -23.54 -20.31 4.81
C TYR A 787 -24.38 -21.46 4.24
N LEU A 788 -24.60 -21.49 2.93
CA LEU A 788 -25.29 -22.60 2.24
C LEU A 788 -24.42 -23.84 2.06
N ALA A 789 -23.08 -23.72 2.10
CA ALA A 789 -22.20 -24.86 1.93
C ALA A 789 -22.41 -25.91 3.02
N THR A 790 -22.46 -27.20 2.64
CA THR A 790 -22.64 -28.31 3.57
C THR A 790 -21.36 -28.61 4.35
N GLY A 791 -21.47 -28.92 5.65
CA GLY A 791 -20.33 -29.32 6.49
C GLY A 791 -19.62 -28.18 7.23
N ASN A 792 -20.30 -27.04 7.46
CA ASN A 792 -19.80 -25.99 8.33
C ASN A 792 -20.81 -25.65 9.45
N ASP A 793 -20.30 -25.20 10.59
CA ASP A 793 -21.10 -24.83 11.77
C ASP A 793 -21.42 -23.33 11.83
N ARG A 794 -21.31 -22.61 10.70
CA ARG A 794 -21.50 -21.14 10.67
C ARG A 794 -22.90 -20.73 11.09
N LEU A 795 -23.92 -21.44 10.61
CA LEU A 795 -25.31 -21.19 10.98
C LEU A 795 -25.55 -21.48 12.46
N LYS A 796 -24.97 -22.57 12.97
CA LYS A 796 -25.05 -22.97 14.37
C LYS A 796 -24.50 -21.88 15.30
N LEU A 797 -23.36 -21.30 14.94
CA LEU A 797 -22.74 -20.21 15.69
C LEU A 797 -23.65 -18.98 15.80
N LEU A 798 -24.30 -18.56 14.70
CA LEU A 798 -25.22 -17.41 14.70
C LEU A 798 -26.46 -17.66 15.55
N VAL A 799 -27.00 -18.87 15.54
CA VAL A 799 -28.14 -19.25 16.38
C VAL A 799 -27.73 -19.16 17.86
N LEU A 800 -26.60 -19.76 18.25
CA LEU A 800 -26.09 -19.69 19.62
C LEU A 800 -25.85 -18.24 20.08
N TYR A 801 -25.19 -17.42 19.26
CA TYR A 801 -24.90 -16.02 19.59
C TYR A 801 -26.15 -15.14 19.70
N SER A 802 -27.29 -15.57 19.15
CA SER A 802 -28.56 -14.87 19.34
C SER A 802 -29.12 -15.05 20.76
N GLY A 803 -28.71 -16.12 21.45
CA GLY A 803 -29.12 -16.47 22.81
C GLY A 803 -28.12 -16.10 23.92
N GLU A 804 -26.97 -15.51 23.57
CA GLU A 804 -25.97 -15.02 24.53
C GLU A 804 -26.47 -13.84 25.37
N GLU A 805 -25.73 -13.43 26.40
CA GLU A 805 -26.09 -12.27 27.24
C GLU A 805 -25.66 -10.93 26.63
N ASP A 806 -24.53 -10.88 25.90
CA ASP A 806 -23.98 -9.65 25.30
C ASP A 806 -24.94 -9.06 24.25
N GLU A 807 -25.55 -7.92 24.57
CA GLU A 807 -26.51 -7.24 23.70
C GLU A 807 -25.98 -6.92 22.30
N ARG A 808 -24.70 -6.51 22.18
CA ARG A 808 -24.12 -6.13 20.89
C ARG A 808 -23.92 -7.36 20.02
N LEU A 809 -23.42 -8.45 20.62
CA LEU A 809 -23.27 -9.74 19.95
C LEU A 809 -24.62 -10.29 19.48
N ARG A 810 -25.62 -10.33 20.37
CA ARG A 810 -26.98 -10.77 20.04
C ARG A 810 -27.59 -9.98 18.89
N LYS A 811 -27.45 -8.65 18.91
CA LYS A 811 -27.96 -7.79 17.83
C LYS A 811 -27.33 -8.19 16.51
N ALA A 812 -26.00 -8.25 16.44
CA ALA A 812 -25.30 -8.62 15.22
C ALA A 812 -25.70 -10.02 14.72
N ALA A 813 -25.76 -11.01 15.61
CA ALA A 813 -26.12 -12.39 15.26
C ALA A 813 -27.57 -12.51 14.76
N ALA A 814 -28.54 -11.97 15.51
CA ALA A 814 -29.96 -11.99 15.14
C ALA A 814 -30.22 -11.19 13.85
N GLY A 815 -29.50 -10.08 13.64
CA GLY A 815 -29.57 -9.30 12.39
C GLY A 815 -29.07 -10.11 11.20
N THR A 816 -27.95 -10.81 11.36
CA THR A 816 -27.39 -11.70 10.34
C THR A 816 -28.36 -12.83 10.00
N LEU A 817 -28.96 -13.46 11.03
CA LEU A 817 -29.92 -14.54 10.86
C LEU A 817 -31.20 -14.08 10.15
N ALA A 818 -31.72 -12.89 10.49
CA ALA A 818 -32.87 -12.30 9.81
C ALA A 818 -32.62 -12.05 8.32
N MET A 819 -31.43 -11.54 7.95
CA MET A 819 -31.07 -11.33 6.55
C MET A 819 -30.85 -12.63 5.79
N LEU A 820 -30.18 -13.62 6.40
CA LEU A 820 -29.95 -14.93 5.78
C LEU A 820 -31.25 -15.68 5.53
N THR A 821 -32.18 -15.68 6.49
CA THR A 821 -33.48 -16.36 6.37
C THR A 821 -34.40 -15.71 5.33
N ALA A 822 -34.28 -14.39 5.12
CA ALA A 822 -35.05 -13.68 4.09
C ALA A 822 -34.57 -14.02 2.67
N GLU A 823 -33.25 -14.01 2.44
CA GLU A 823 -32.67 -14.22 1.10
C GLU A 823 -32.52 -15.70 0.72
N GLN A 824 -32.37 -16.59 1.71
CA GLN A 824 -32.11 -18.02 1.50
C GLN A 824 -33.06 -18.90 2.33
N PRO A 825 -34.27 -19.22 1.81
CA PRO A 825 -35.27 -20.02 2.52
C PRO A 825 -34.78 -21.41 2.93
N GLU A 826 -33.81 -21.98 2.19
CA GLU A 826 -33.18 -23.27 2.52
C GLU A 826 -32.43 -23.27 3.86
N LEU A 827 -32.04 -22.10 4.38
CA LEU A 827 -31.38 -22.02 5.69
C LEU A 827 -32.39 -22.15 6.83
N CYS A 828 -33.65 -21.75 6.63
CA CYS A 828 -34.70 -21.84 7.65
C CYS A 828 -34.91 -23.27 8.15
N THR A 829 -34.86 -24.25 7.24
CA THR A 829 -35.02 -25.67 7.57
C THR A 829 -33.80 -26.24 8.28
N ARG A 830 -32.60 -25.68 8.02
CA ARG A 830 -31.36 -26.12 8.66
C ARG A 830 -31.24 -25.62 10.09
N ILE A 831 -31.85 -24.48 10.44
CA ILE A 831 -31.84 -23.93 11.80
C ILE A 831 -32.29 -24.99 12.83
N THR A 832 -33.36 -25.72 12.53
CA THR A 832 -33.91 -26.75 13.44
C THR A 832 -32.95 -27.92 13.66
N GLY A 833 -32.07 -28.20 12.69
CA GLY A 833 -31.03 -29.24 12.78
C GLY A 833 -29.71 -28.77 13.40
N THR A 834 -29.54 -27.47 13.70
CA THR A 834 -28.25 -26.94 14.20
C THR A 834 -28.03 -27.15 15.70
N THR A 835 -29.08 -26.98 16.50
CA THR A 835 -29.04 -27.05 17.98
C THR A 835 -30.37 -27.53 18.52
N THR A 836 -30.38 -28.26 19.64
CA THR A 836 -31.62 -28.68 20.33
C THR A 836 -32.41 -27.48 20.90
N HIS A 837 -31.72 -26.41 21.29
CA HIS A 837 -32.29 -25.23 21.94
C HIS A 837 -32.68 -24.08 20.97
N TRP A 838 -32.79 -24.36 19.67
CA TRP A 838 -33.05 -23.30 18.67
C TRP A 838 -34.36 -22.54 18.95
N LEU A 839 -35.39 -23.24 19.43
CA LEU A 839 -36.70 -22.67 19.71
C LEU A 839 -36.69 -21.75 20.93
N GLU A 840 -36.03 -22.18 22.01
CA GLU A 840 -35.85 -21.38 23.24
C GLU A 840 -35.10 -20.08 22.93
N ILE A 841 -34.07 -20.14 22.09
CA ILE A 841 -33.30 -18.97 21.68
C ILE A 841 -34.17 -17.97 20.89
N LEU A 842 -34.99 -18.45 19.94
CA LEU A 842 -35.90 -17.58 19.18
C LEU A 842 -37.00 -16.99 20.06
N GLN A 843 -37.53 -17.74 21.02
CA GLN A 843 -38.49 -17.24 22.01
C GLN A 843 -37.85 -16.17 22.91
N ALA A 844 -36.59 -16.36 23.32
CA ALA A 844 -35.85 -15.36 24.07
C ALA A 844 -35.61 -14.05 23.28
N LEU A 845 -35.49 -14.11 21.94
CA LEU A 845 -35.47 -12.90 21.10
C LEU A 845 -36.82 -12.18 21.10
N LEU A 846 -37.94 -12.92 21.04
CA LEU A 846 -39.29 -12.34 21.07
C LEU A 846 -39.62 -11.67 22.41
N LEU A 847 -39.15 -12.26 23.51
CA LEU A 847 -39.35 -11.76 24.87
C LEU A 847 -38.37 -10.65 25.27
N SER A 848 -37.40 -10.33 24.42
CA SER A 848 -36.38 -9.32 24.75
C SER A 848 -37.01 -7.94 25.02
N ASP A 849 -36.51 -7.27 26.06
CA ASP A 849 -36.87 -5.88 26.40
C ASP A 849 -36.44 -4.88 25.31
N LEU A 850 -35.46 -5.26 24.48
CA LEU A 850 -34.96 -4.43 23.38
C LEU A 850 -35.85 -4.57 22.14
N SER A 851 -36.51 -3.48 21.79
CA SER A 851 -37.34 -3.35 20.58
C SER A 851 -36.65 -3.86 19.31
N ASP A 852 -35.37 -3.54 19.10
CA ASP A 852 -34.62 -3.95 17.91
C ASP A 852 -34.40 -5.46 17.81
N LEU A 853 -34.13 -6.12 18.94
CA LEU A 853 -33.96 -7.58 19.00
C LEU A 853 -35.30 -8.28 18.80
N ARG A 854 -36.34 -7.76 19.43
CA ARG A 854 -37.72 -8.25 19.26
C ARG A 854 -38.15 -8.18 17.80
N HIS A 855 -37.90 -7.05 17.14
CA HIS A 855 -38.17 -6.90 15.70
C HIS A 855 -37.44 -7.95 14.87
N ARG A 856 -36.13 -8.14 15.09
CA ARG A 856 -35.32 -9.15 14.36
C ARG A 856 -35.84 -10.57 14.61
N GLY A 857 -36.21 -10.89 15.86
CA GLY A 857 -36.78 -12.19 16.23
C GLY A 857 -38.10 -12.49 15.50
N VAL A 858 -39.03 -11.52 15.46
CA VAL A 858 -40.30 -11.68 14.72
C VAL A 858 -40.05 -11.85 13.22
N VAL A 859 -39.11 -11.11 12.62
CA VAL A 859 -38.75 -11.27 11.20
C VAL A 859 -38.19 -12.65 10.91
N ILE A 860 -37.30 -13.18 11.75
CA ILE A 860 -36.76 -14.54 11.59
C ILE A 860 -37.90 -15.57 11.58
N ILE A 861 -38.81 -15.47 12.55
CA ILE A 861 -39.97 -16.38 12.63
C ILE A 861 -40.88 -16.24 11.41
N GLN A 862 -41.16 -15.01 10.97
CA GLN A 862 -41.93 -14.77 9.76
C GLN A 862 -41.30 -15.46 8.54
N ASN A 863 -39.98 -15.30 8.35
CA ASN A 863 -39.26 -15.91 7.25
C ASN A 863 -39.28 -17.44 7.33
N MET A 864 -39.12 -18.01 8.53
CA MET A 864 -39.20 -19.46 8.74
C MET A 864 -40.59 -20.02 8.40
N MET A 865 -41.66 -19.33 8.82
CA MET A 865 -43.02 -19.72 8.50
C MET A 865 -43.34 -19.60 7.00
N GLN A 866 -42.78 -18.60 6.32
CA GLN A 866 -42.94 -18.43 4.88
C GLN A 866 -42.17 -19.50 4.09
N ALA A 867 -41.04 -19.97 4.61
CA ALA A 867 -40.20 -20.96 3.94
C ALA A 867 -40.83 -22.35 3.89
N GLU A 868 -41.39 -22.85 5.00
CA GLU A 868 -41.97 -24.20 5.05
C GLU A 868 -43.15 -24.30 6.03
N LYS A 869 -44.20 -25.03 5.63
CA LYS A 869 -45.39 -25.25 6.47
C LYS A 869 -45.08 -26.04 7.76
N SER A 870 -44.21 -27.05 7.68
CA SER A 870 -43.82 -27.88 8.83
C SER A 870 -43.16 -27.05 9.95
N LEU A 871 -42.34 -26.07 9.57
CA LEU A 871 -41.74 -25.12 10.50
C LEU A 871 -42.81 -24.24 11.16
N ALA A 872 -43.78 -23.77 10.39
CA ALA A 872 -44.90 -22.98 10.93
C ALA A 872 -45.71 -23.77 11.97
N GLU A 873 -45.93 -25.07 11.75
CA GLU A 873 -46.59 -25.95 12.73
C GLU A 873 -45.76 -26.03 14.04
N THR A 874 -44.47 -26.36 13.93
CA THR A 874 -43.60 -26.48 15.13
C THR A 874 -43.46 -25.19 15.94
N VAL A 875 -43.42 -24.03 15.27
CA VAL A 875 -43.33 -22.73 15.96
C VAL A 875 -44.67 -22.40 16.64
N MET A 876 -45.80 -22.68 16.00
CA MET A 876 -47.13 -22.37 16.52
C MET A 876 -47.61 -23.34 17.61
N GLU A 877 -47.07 -24.55 17.67
CA GLU A 877 -47.27 -25.49 18.78
C GLU A 877 -46.51 -25.09 20.06
N SER A 878 -45.69 -24.04 20.01
CA SER A 878 -44.89 -23.55 21.13
C SER A 878 -45.45 -22.28 21.78
N GLU A 879 -44.85 -21.84 22.87
CA GLU A 879 -45.15 -20.56 23.55
C GLU A 879 -45.01 -19.33 22.63
N ALA A 880 -44.35 -19.47 21.47
CA ALA A 880 -44.25 -18.40 20.48
C ALA A 880 -45.63 -17.90 19.99
N LEU A 881 -46.66 -18.75 19.95
CA LEU A 881 -48.03 -18.35 19.58
C LEU A 881 -48.60 -17.32 20.55
N GLU A 882 -48.44 -17.55 21.86
CA GLU A 882 -48.93 -16.64 22.90
C GLU A 882 -48.16 -15.32 22.84
N ILE A 883 -46.84 -15.40 22.70
CA ILE A 883 -45.97 -14.22 22.59
C ILE A 883 -46.34 -13.38 21.36
N LEU A 884 -46.48 -13.99 20.18
CA LEU A 884 -46.87 -13.29 18.95
C LEU A 884 -48.28 -12.69 19.05
N SER A 885 -49.21 -13.36 19.73
CA SER A 885 -50.57 -12.85 19.98
C SER A 885 -50.58 -11.60 20.87
N VAL A 886 -49.68 -11.54 21.86
CA VAL A 886 -49.49 -10.35 22.70
C VAL A 886 -48.85 -9.22 21.89
N LEU A 887 -47.82 -9.53 21.10
CA LEU A 887 -47.14 -8.54 20.25
C LEU A 887 -48.05 -7.96 19.18
N ALA A 888 -48.95 -8.78 18.60
CA ALA A 888 -49.89 -8.35 17.56
C ALA A 888 -50.95 -7.36 18.09
N LYS A 889 -51.43 -7.54 19.33
CA LYS A 889 -52.45 -6.66 19.95
C LYS A 889 -51.98 -5.22 20.16
N GLY A 890 -50.66 -4.98 20.22
CA GLY A 890 -50.09 -3.66 20.48
C GLY A 890 -50.29 -3.17 21.93
N GLY A 891 -49.36 -2.36 22.43
CA GLY A 891 -49.36 -1.82 23.80
C GLY A 891 -48.22 -0.80 24.04
N GLU A 892 -48.11 -0.26 25.26
CA GLU A 892 -46.99 0.64 25.62
C GLU A 892 -45.65 -0.11 25.50
N GLY A 893 -44.76 0.36 24.62
CA GLY A 893 -43.43 -0.22 24.40
C GLY A 893 -43.29 -1.20 23.24
N THR A 894 -44.35 -1.51 22.47
CA THR A 894 -44.26 -2.27 21.21
C THR A 894 -44.34 -1.35 19.98
N PRO A 895 -43.27 -1.25 19.17
CA PRO A 895 -43.31 -0.47 17.94
C PRO A 895 -44.33 -1.02 16.93
N GLU A 896 -45.03 -0.13 16.21
CA GLU A 896 -45.98 -0.50 15.14
C GLU A 896 -45.42 -1.52 14.11
N PRO A 897 -44.15 -1.44 13.65
CA PRO A 897 -43.59 -2.44 12.74
C PRO A 897 -43.61 -3.86 13.32
N VAL A 898 -43.34 -4.01 14.62
CA VAL A 898 -43.29 -5.32 15.29
C VAL A 898 -44.69 -5.92 15.38
N SER A 899 -45.68 -5.12 15.78
CA SER A 899 -47.08 -5.55 15.86
C SER A 899 -47.61 -5.98 14.48
N LYS A 900 -47.29 -5.22 13.42
CA LYS A 900 -47.70 -5.56 12.05
C LYS A 900 -47.08 -6.85 11.55
N ILE A 901 -45.78 -7.08 11.80
CA ILE A 901 -45.09 -8.31 11.39
C ILE A 901 -45.63 -9.50 12.19
N ALA A 902 -45.87 -9.33 13.50
CA ALA A 902 -46.49 -10.36 14.34
C ALA A 902 -47.90 -10.73 13.86
N GLN A 903 -48.71 -9.75 13.45
CA GLN A 903 -50.02 -10.00 12.84
C GLN A 903 -49.87 -10.79 11.53
N ASN A 904 -48.92 -10.44 10.66
CA ASN A 904 -48.66 -11.19 9.44
C ASN A 904 -48.28 -12.65 9.71
N CYS A 905 -47.54 -12.93 10.78
CA CYS A 905 -47.24 -14.31 11.21
C CYS A 905 -48.52 -15.06 11.57
N LEU A 906 -49.40 -14.45 12.38
CA LEU A 906 -50.68 -15.06 12.76
C LEU A 906 -51.59 -15.29 11.55
N ASP A 907 -51.69 -14.31 10.65
CA ASP A 907 -52.46 -14.41 9.41
C ASP A 907 -51.94 -15.56 8.52
N LYS A 908 -50.61 -15.73 8.45
CA LYS A 908 -49.99 -16.84 7.69
C LYS A 908 -50.28 -18.20 8.31
N ALA A 909 -50.32 -18.29 9.64
CA ALA A 909 -50.71 -19.53 10.33
C ALA A 909 -52.20 -19.85 10.16
N VAL A 910 -53.07 -18.84 10.06
CA VAL A 910 -54.48 -19.00 9.67
C VAL A 910 -54.60 -19.47 8.22
N GLU A 911 -53.81 -18.91 7.30
CA GLU A 911 -53.75 -19.33 5.89
C GLU A 911 -53.37 -20.81 5.75
N TYR A 912 -52.41 -21.28 6.56
CA TYR A 912 -52.02 -22.70 6.59
C TYR A 912 -53.01 -23.62 7.33
N GLY A 913 -54.03 -23.05 7.98
CA GLY A 913 -55.05 -23.78 8.75
C GLY A 913 -54.57 -24.29 10.10
N ILE A 914 -53.47 -23.77 10.63
CA ILE A 914 -52.87 -24.18 11.91
C ILE A 914 -53.66 -23.60 13.08
N ILE A 915 -54.17 -22.37 12.92
CA ILE A 915 -54.96 -21.64 13.92
C ILE A 915 -56.31 -21.26 13.33
N ARG A 916 -57.38 -21.26 14.14
CA ARG A 916 -58.72 -20.83 13.72
C ARG A 916 -58.92 -19.35 13.98
N ASN A 917 -59.51 -18.66 13.01
CA ASN A 917 -59.81 -17.23 13.13
C ASN A 917 -60.86 -16.99 14.24
N ARG A 918 -60.61 -16.03 15.14
CA ARG A 918 -61.45 -15.78 16.33
C ARG A 918 -62.69 -14.91 16.06
N GLU A 919 -63.08 -14.74 14.79
CA GLU A 919 -64.28 -14.00 14.37
C GLU A 919 -65.48 -14.91 14.02
N GLY A 920 -65.54 -16.09 14.64
CA GLY A 920 -66.66 -17.03 14.53
C GLY A 920 -67.22 -17.48 15.88
N GLY A 921 -67.18 -16.62 16.90
CA GLY A 921 -67.69 -16.92 18.24
C GLY A 921 -69.21 -16.85 18.29
N GLU A 922 -69.84 -18.01 18.41
CA GLU A 922 -71.25 -18.22 18.70
C GLU A 922 -71.76 -17.31 19.83
N LYS A 923 -72.95 -16.73 19.62
CA LYS A 923 -73.82 -16.25 20.69
C LYS A 923 -74.16 -17.44 21.60
N GLY A 924 -73.46 -17.58 22.73
CA GLY A 924 -73.66 -18.70 23.65
C GLY A 924 -73.35 -18.34 25.10
N LYS A 925 -74.34 -17.69 25.74
CA LYS A 925 -74.62 -17.65 27.19
C LYS A 925 -73.49 -17.27 28.15
N GLY A 926 -73.64 -16.08 28.72
CA GLY A 926 -72.95 -15.69 29.93
C GLY A 926 -73.39 -16.49 31.15
N THR A 927 -72.43 -16.72 32.03
CA THR A 927 -72.53 -16.62 33.49
C THR A 927 -71.10 -16.53 34.02
N GLU A 928 -70.73 -15.34 34.49
CA GLU A 928 -69.68 -15.11 35.51
C GLU A 928 -70.16 -15.64 36.88
N PRO A 929 -69.29 -15.74 37.91
CA PRO A 929 -67.94 -15.19 38.04
C PRO A 929 -66.80 -16.20 38.23
#